data_AF-A0AB34SGW1-F1
#
_entry.id   AF-A0AB34SGW1-F1
#
_cell.length_a   1.000
_cell.length_b   1.000
_cell.length_c   1.000
_cell.angle_alpha   90.00
_cell.angle_beta   90.00
_cell.angle_gamma   90.00
#
_symmetry.space_group_name_H-M   'P 1'
#
loop_
_entity.id
_entity.type
_entity.pdbx_description
1 polymer ?
#
loop_
_entity_poly.entity_id
_entity_poly.type
_entity_poly.pdbx_seq_one_letter_code
_entity_poly.pdbx_strand_id
1 'polypeptide(L)'
;MEQINLHGQWKFKLDGNKAGITEKLFNKNFDDIIILPTTTSEAKKGILNTDVELGFLTDLYKFEGYAWFSKEVTFPKNDGEKYFELILERTRITHVWIDEEYVGTENSLCTSHHYDITPYIKNKKHKITIMVDNTGYPTKGGHMTSPDTQTNWNGITGEISINITNKTRLSNIKFYPNIDKNTVKVTGNIKGKEVDTISLKVLDNEISFNKQSFSVKDCHFEFEYDMGRHVRLWSEYDPYLYKMLIQIEKNEKCINEETYSFGMLAFKASEKKFLINGKETFLRGKHDGLIFPLTGYAPTDVESWIKVLKIAKEYGINHYRFHTCCPPKAAFEAADLVGIYMEPELPFWGTITTEEDENHDAAMQEYLIAEGFRILDEFGNHPSFVMMSLGNELWGSKEVLNSILKRYKDYDNRHLYVQGCNNFQWAPCILEEDDFFSGVRFSGDRLFRGSYAMCDAPQGHVQTKAPNTDYNYDEMIRPIAKEKNVAGQGGVKQIQYGTGVKEVLVSEEDEFIPKVPVISHEIGQYETFPDFNEIDKYTGVLRARNFETFKARLEERELIDKAQLYFKASGKLAAQCYKDELETAFRSRELAGFQLLDLQDFSGQGTALVGVLDAFMDNKGIISADKWREFCSDCVLLGEFSKYVWNCNEIFKCSVKLSNYRDIINKDMCLKIELLDSKECIWNKEIELRRLLVGINDIADFEIQLPYYSTPEKATLKLSVGALNISNHYDIWIYPQVPEINTRADIIITDDISEVVDSISNKKKILYYPKNEENINSIEGTYCTDFWCYPMFRSISEGMGKSIPVGTMGLLIDNNNPTLKYFPCEFYSTPQWWDIVMNSRLSILDDVKVNPIVQMIDNFERNHRLGLIYEISIEDTDILVCTSPLDKIENSISARWLKYSLIQYILSPDFKPEKSVDINSFKSIFFNQK
;
A
#
# COMPACT_ATOMS: atom_id res chain seq x y z
N MET A 1 -18.28 4.13 -36.76
CA MET A 1 -17.34 5.22 -36.42
C MET A 1 -16.10 5.10 -37.29
N GLU A 2 -15.65 6.20 -37.92
CA GLU A 2 -14.36 6.25 -38.64
C GLU A 2 -13.34 6.91 -37.71
N GLN A 3 -12.10 6.43 -37.67
CA GLN A 3 -11.06 6.97 -36.78
C GLN A 3 -9.75 7.19 -37.55
N ILE A 4 -9.10 8.34 -37.32
CA ILE A 4 -7.75 8.63 -37.81
C ILE A 4 -6.78 8.45 -36.65
N ASN A 5 -5.94 7.43 -36.70
CA ASN A 5 -4.86 7.22 -35.73
C ASN A 5 -3.70 8.20 -36.01
N LEU A 6 -3.27 8.95 -34.99
CA LEU A 6 -2.19 9.94 -35.09
C LEU A 6 -0.85 9.47 -34.48
N HIS A 7 -0.72 8.18 -34.14
CA HIS A 7 0.52 7.60 -33.64
C HIS A 7 1.67 7.71 -34.68
N GLY A 8 2.89 7.53 -34.20
CA GLY A 8 4.10 7.58 -35.01
C GLY A 8 4.80 8.93 -34.94
N GLN A 9 5.44 9.34 -36.04
CA GLN A 9 6.30 10.51 -36.06
C GLN A 9 5.52 11.83 -35.97
N TRP A 10 5.99 12.72 -35.09
CA TRP A 10 5.58 14.12 -34.95
C TRP A 10 6.80 15.03 -35.07
N LYS A 11 6.60 16.23 -35.63
CA LYS A 11 7.57 17.32 -35.53
C LYS A 11 7.56 17.83 -34.09
N PHE A 12 8.72 18.14 -33.55
CA PHE A 12 8.87 18.35 -32.11
C PHE A 12 9.80 19.52 -31.77
N LYS A 13 9.47 20.28 -30.72
CA LYS A 13 10.35 21.31 -30.16
C LYS A 13 10.13 21.48 -28.66
N LEU A 14 11.21 21.41 -27.89
CA LEU A 14 11.22 21.84 -26.48
C LEU A 14 11.31 23.37 -26.38
N ASP A 15 10.58 23.91 -25.42
CA ASP A 15 10.47 25.35 -25.13
C ASP A 15 10.48 25.56 -23.61
N GLY A 16 11.66 25.32 -23.00
CA GLY A 16 11.87 25.45 -21.55
C GLY A 16 11.74 26.90 -21.02
N ASN A 17 11.92 27.90 -21.88
CA ASN A 17 11.74 29.32 -21.53
C ASN A 17 10.27 29.76 -21.62
N LYS A 18 9.36 28.87 -22.06
CA LYS A 18 7.92 29.12 -22.17
C LYS A 18 7.58 30.33 -23.05
N ALA A 19 8.38 30.59 -24.08
CA ALA A 19 8.25 31.75 -24.96
C ALA A 19 7.40 31.46 -26.22
N GLY A 20 7.05 30.19 -26.45
CA GLY A 20 6.56 29.71 -27.73
C GLY A 20 5.21 30.26 -28.15
N ILE A 21 4.35 30.64 -27.20
CA ILE A 21 3.08 31.31 -27.48
C ILE A 21 3.36 32.70 -28.08
N THR A 22 4.20 33.50 -27.43
CA THR A 22 4.59 34.84 -27.90
C THR A 22 5.35 34.78 -29.22
N GLU A 23 6.22 33.78 -29.38
CA GLU A 23 6.96 33.54 -30.63
C GLU A 23 6.14 32.90 -31.75
N LYS A 24 4.87 32.57 -31.48
CA LYS A 24 3.94 31.90 -32.39
C LYS A 24 4.53 30.61 -32.98
N LEU A 25 5.08 29.74 -32.14
CA LEU A 25 5.68 28.47 -32.58
C LEU A 25 4.67 27.57 -33.31
N PHE A 26 3.37 27.71 -33.03
CA PHE A 26 2.29 27.04 -33.78
C PHE A 26 2.27 27.37 -35.29
N ASN A 27 2.87 28.49 -35.71
CA ASN A 27 3.01 28.85 -37.13
C ASN A 27 4.36 28.42 -37.74
N LYS A 28 5.30 27.89 -36.94
CA LYS A 28 6.64 27.51 -37.40
C LYS A 28 6.74 26.01 -37.68
N ASN A 29 7.77 25.64 -38.43
CA ASN A 29 8.17 24.24 -38.58
C ASN A 29 9.20 23.89 -37.50
N PHE A 30 9.20 22.63 -37.06
CA PHE A 30 10.18 22.12 -36.11
C PHE A 30 11.14 21.15 -36.79
N ASP A 31 12.41 21.25 -36.40
CA ASP A 31 13.50 20.48 -37.02
C ASP A 31 13.68 19.12 -36.37
N ASP A 32 13.31 18.97 -35.10
CA ASP A 32 13.38 17.71 -34.36
C ASP A 32 12.10 16.88 -34.55
N ILE A 33 12.19 15.60 -34.17
CA ILE A 33 11.12 14.62 -34.24
C ILE A 33 10.98 13.85 -32.92
N ILE A 34 9.76 13.38 -32.67
CA ILE A 34 9.43 12.47 -31.57
C ILE A 34 8.40 11.44 -32.07
N ILE A 35 8.45 10.22 -31.55
CA ILE A 35 7.50 9.16 -31.89
C ILE A 35 6.49 9.04 -30.77
N LEU A 36 5.27 9.55 -30.98
CA LEU A 36 4.19 9.44 -29.99
C LEU A 36 3.37 8.15 -30.23
N PRO A 37 2.79 7.55 -29.18
CA PRO A 37 2.79 7.99 -27.77
C PRO A 37 4.13 7.75 -27.05
N THR A 38 4.59 8.73 -26.26
CA THR A 38 5.81 8.67 -25.40
C THR A 38 5.87 9.91 -24.50
N THR A 39 6.76 9.91 -23.51
CA THR A 39 7.19 11.13 -22.80
C THR A 39 8.51 11.68 -23.34
N THR A 40 8.82 12.93 -22.99
CA THR A 40 10.11 13.57 -23.28
C THR A 40 11.27 12.87 -22.56
N SER A 41 11.03 12.32 -21.36
CA SER A 41 12.06 11.56 -20.63
C SER A 41 12.34 10.22 -21.30
N GLU A 42 11.31 9.47 -21.65
CA GLU A 42 11.45 8.18 -22.35
C GLU A 42 12.10 8.34 -23.74
N ALA A 43 11.73 9.41 -24.45
CA ALA A 43 12.36 9.78 -25.72
C ALA A 43 13.75 10.44 -25.58
N LYS A 44 14.26 10.58 -24.35
CA LYS A 44 15.59 11.16 -24.02
C LYS A 44 15.78 12.58 -24.58
N LYS A 45 14.72 13.37 -24.57
CA LYS A 45 14.70 14.76 -25.07
C LYS A 45 15.10 15.78 -24.00
N GLY A 46 14.86 15.47 -22.73
CA GLY A 46 15.26 16.31 -21.60
C GLY A 46 16.77 16.40 -21.40
N ILE A 47 17.19 17.23 -20.46
CA ILE A 47 18.61 17.35 -20.09
C ILE A 47 18.98 16.13 -19.24
N LEU A 48 20.17 15.57 -19.46
CA LEU A 48 20.69 14.50 -18.62
C LEU A 48 20.78 14.97 -17.16
N ASN A 49 20.04 14.33 -16.28
CA ASN A 49 20.02 14.62 -14.86
C ASN A 49 21.13 13.82 -14.15
N THR A 50 21.93 14.50 -13.33
CA THR A 50 22.99 13.91 -12.51
C THR A 50 22.70 13.99 -11.01
N ASP A 51 21.54 14.50 -10.63
CA ASP A 51 21.14 14.63 -9.24
C ASP A 51 20.97 13.24 -8.59
N VAL A 52 21.15 13.19 -7.27
CA VAL A 52 20.95 11.98 -6.46
C VAL A 52 19.81 12.26 -5.51
N GLU A 53 18.64 11.74 -5.86
CA GLU A 53 17.44 11.85 -5.05
C GLU A 53 17.41 10.68 -4.06
N LEU A 54 17.36 10.97 -2.76
CA LEU A 54 17.30 9.94 -1.71
C LEU A 54 15.86 9.57 -1.33
N GLY A 55 14.93 10.51 -1.50
CA GLY A 55 13.53 10.34 -1.13
C GLY A 55 12.66 9.67 -2.20
N PHE A 56 13.14 9.59 -3.44
CA PHE A 56 12.45 8.97 -4.56
C PHE A 56 13.42 8.60 -5.70
N LEU A 57 12.94 7.88 -6.71
CA LEU A 57 13.76 7.48 -7.87
C LEU A 57 14.13 8.69 -8.75
N THR A 58 15.34 8.67 -9.30
CA THR A 58 15.85 9.79 -10.11
C THR A 58 15.46 9.65 -11.59
N ASP A 59 14.72 10.62 -12.14
CA ASP A 59 14.47 10.72 -13.58
C ASP A 59 15.74 11.15 -14.34
N LEU A 60 16.16 10.33 -15.30
CA LEU A 60 17.41 10.51 -16.04
C LEU A 60 17.36 11.65 -17.07
N TYR A 61 16.19 11.96 -17.63
CA TYR A 61 16.03 12.97 -18.70
C TYR A 61 14.93 13.97 -18.37
N LYS A 62 15.14 14.73 -17.28
CA LYS A 62 14.18 15.70 -16.75
C LYS A 62 13.94 16.85 -17.74
N PHE A 63 12.67 17.23 -17.90
CA PHE A 63 12.27 18.43 -18.63
C PHE A 63 11.05 19.09 -17.97
N GLU A 64 11.12 20.40 -17.80
CA GLU A 64 10.02 21.22 -17.30
C GLU A 64 9.85 22.46 -18.19
N GLY A 65 8.63 22.70 -18.68
CA GLY A 65 8.30 23.77 -19.61
C GLY A 65 7.31 23.33 -20.69
N TYR A 66 7.34 24.00 -21.85
CA TYR A 66 6.44 23.68 -22.95
C TYR A 66 7.08 22.69 -23.93
N ALA A 67 6.33 21.70 -24.36
CA ALA A 67 6.71 20.81 -25.46
C ALA A 67 5.72 20.96 -26.61
N TRP A 68 6.23 21.25 -27.81
CA TRP A 68 5.43 21.50 -29.00
C TRP A 68 5.50 20.30 -29.95
N PHE A 69 4.34 19.82 -30.38
CA PHE A 69 4.16 18.71 -31.30
C PHE A 69 3.38 19.19 -32.52
N SER A 70 3.84 18.87 -33.74
CA SER A 70 3.10 19.19 -34.96
C SER A 70 3.06 18.05 -35.97
N LYS A 71 1.91 17.87 -36.63
CA LYS A 71 1.68 16.83 -37.64
C LYS A 71 0.68 17.29 -38.68
N GLU A 72 0.98 17.02 -39.94
CA GLU A 72 0.02 17.19 -41.03
C GLU A 72 -0.91 15.98 -41.10
N VAL A 73 -2.21 16.23 -41.15
CA VAL A 73 -3.26 15.20 -41.18
C VAL A 73 -4.13 15.42 -42.41
N THR A 74 -4.47 14.32 -43.08
CA THR A 74 -5.39 14.32 -44.23
C THR A 74 -6.75 13.83 -43.77
N PHE A 75 -7.77 14.68 -43.91
CA PHE A 75 -9.14 14.40 -43.51
C PHE A 75 -9.96 13.85 -44.68
N PRO A 76 -10.98 13.01 -44.40
CA PRO A 76 -11.99 12.67 -45.38
C PRO A 76 -12.77 13.94 -45.79
N LYS A 77 -13.48 13.88 -46.92
CA LYS A 77 -14.31 14.99 -47.38
C LYS A 77 -15.34 15.33 -46.29
N ASN A 78 -15.28 16.57 -45.79
CA ASN A 78 -16.28 17.11 -44.89
C ASN A 78 -17.48 17.59 -45.73
N ASP A 79 -18.58 16.84 -45.67
CA ASP A 79 -19.84 17.16 -46.34
C ASP A 79 -20.77 18.03 -45.48
N GLY A 80 -20.31 18.45 -44.29
CA GLY A 80 -21.07 19.24 -43.34
C GLY A 80 -21.92 18.42 -42.37
N GLU A 81 -21.98 17.09 -42.50
CA GLU A 81 -22.75 16.20 -41.61
C GLU A 81 -21.88 15.45 -40.60
N LYS A 82 -20.56 15.52 -40.74
CA LYS A 82 -19.59 14.89 -39.83
C LYS A 82 -19.25 15.78 -38.63
N TYR A 83 -18.93 15.12 -37.51
CA TYR A 83 -18.34 15.67 -36.30
C TYR A 83 -16.93 15.10 -36.17
N PHE A 84 -15.96 15.96 -35.90
CA PHE A 84 -14.54 15.61 -35.75
C PHE A 84 -14.09 15.97 -34.34
N GLU A 85 -13.62 14.98 -33.61
CA GLU A 85 -13.13 15.14 -32.23
C GLU A 85 -11.69 14.66 -32.14
N LEU A 86 -10.78 15.52 -31.69
CA LEU A 86 -9.41 15.13 -31.35
C LEU A 86 -9.39 14.62 -29.90
N ILE A 87 -8.85 13.43 -29.70
CA ILE A 87 -8.70 12.79 -28.39
C ILE A 87 -7.22 12.61 -28.08
N LEU A 88 -6.82 13.03 -26.88
CA LEU A 88 -5.50 12.77 -26.29
C LEU A 88 -5.73 12.06 -24.94
N GLU A 89 -5.43 10.76 -24.86
CA GLU A 89 -5.85 9.92 -23.72
C GLU A 89 -5.20 10.35 -22.39
N ARG A 90 -3.88 10.58 -22.38
CA ARG A 90 -3.15 10.79 -21.13
C ARG A 90 -1.99 11.76 -21.34
N THR A 91 -2.12 12.95 -20.76
CA THR A 91 -1.19 14.08 -20.98
C THR A 91 -1.20 15.04 -19.77
N ARG A 92 -0.46 16.14 -19.88
CA ARG A 92 -0.60 17.34 -19.04
C ARG A 92 -1.46 18.37 -19.74
N ILE A 93 -1.44 19.62 -19.28
CA ILE A 93 -2.22 20.72 -19.85
C ILE A 93 -1.90 20.85 -21.34
N THR A 94 -2.91 20.77 -22.20
CA THR A 94 -2.74 20.88 -23.65
C THR A 94 -3.38 22.11 -24.22
N HIS A 95 -2.72 22.69 -25.21
CA HIS A 95 -3.25 23.77 -26.05
C HIS A 95 -3.18 23.32 -27.51
N VAL A 96 -4.28 23.46 -28.25
CA VAL A 96 -4.40 22.91 -29.60
C VAL A 96 -4.65 24.01 -30.62
N TRP A 97 -3.97 23.89 -31.77
CA TRP A 97 -4.19 24.70 -32.97
C TRP A 97 -4.42 23.81 -34.18
N ILE A 98 -5.34 24.25 -35.04
CA ILE A 98 -5.52 23.70 -36.39
C ILE A 98 -5.09 24.79 -37.37
N ASP A 99 -4.04 24.51 -38.13
CA ASP A 99 -3.28 25.48 -38.91
C ASP A 99 -2.78 26.65 -38.04
N GLU A 100 -3.39 27.83 -38.16
CA GLU A 100 -3.08 29.03 -37.37
C GLU A 100 -4.21 29.37 -36.37
N GLU A 101 -5.34 28.65 -36.42
CA GLU A 101 -6.52 28.92 -35.59
C GLU A 101 -6.43 28.18 -34.25
N TYR A 102 -6.63 28.89 -33.15
CA TYR A 102 -6.64 28.31 -31.81
C TYR A 102 -7.95 27.57 -31.54
N VAL A 103 -7.84 26.34 -31.05
CA VAL A 103 -8.98 25.49 -30.71
C VAL A 103 -9.37 25.66 -29.25
N GLY A 104 -8.42 25.49 -28.32
CA GLY A 104 -8.71 25.58 -26.90
C GLY A 104 -7.63 24.99 -26.01
N THR A 105 -7.92 24.96 -24.70
CA THR A 105 -7.11 24.36 -23.64
C THR A 105 -7.91 23.26 -22.95
N GLU A 106 -7.23 22.16 -22.63
CA GLU A 106 -7.72 21.14 -21.70
C GLU A 106 -6.65 20.93 -20.63
N ASN A 107 -7.09 20.67 -19.39
CA ASN A 107 -6.20 20.68 -18.23
C ASN A 107 -6.43 19.51 -17.26
N SER A 108 -7.18 18.49 -17.67
CA SER A 108 -7.34 17.31 -16.83
C SER A 108 -6.00 16.61 -16.62
N LEU A 109 -5.81 16.06 -15.43
CA LEU A 109 -4.69 15.17 -15.16
C LEU A 109 -5.13 13.71 -15.21
N CYS A 110 -6.39 13.45 -14.89
CA CYS A 110 -6.96 12.12 -14.71
C CYS A 110 -7.64 11.55 -15.96
N THR A 111 -8.23 12.42 -16.77
CA THR A 111 -9.13 12.08 -17.88
C THR A 111 -8.56 12.49 -19.23
N SER A 112 -9.07 11.87 -20.30
CA SER A 112 -8.72 12.19 -21.68
C SER A 112 -9.08 13.63 -22.03
N HIS A 113 -8.28 14.26 -22.90
CA HIS A 113 -8.58 15.58 -23.45
C HIS A 113 -9.36 15.45 -24.76
N HIS A 114 -10.52 16.11 -24.84
CA HIS A 114 -11.43 16.06 -25.98
C HIS A 114 -11.61 17.44 -26.61
N TYR A 115 -11.38 17.56 -27.92
CA TYR A 115 -11.55 18.82 -28.65
C TYR A 115 -12.50 18.68 -29.83
N ASP A 116 -13.56 19.48 -29.88
CA ASP A 116 -14.35 19.66 -31.10
C ASP A 116 -13.56 20.47 -32.13
N ILE A 117 -12.96 19.77 -33.09
CA ILE A 117 -12.19 20.39 -34.18
C ILE A 117 -13.05 20.61 -35.43
N THR A 118 -14.34 20.24 -35.42
CA THR A 118 -15.25 20.34 -36.56
C THR A 118 -15.26 21.72 -37.24
N PRO A 119 -15.29 22.86 -36.51
CA PRO A 119 -15.32 24.19 -37.12
C PRO A 119 -14.05 24.52 -37.92
N TYR A 120 -12.94 23.84 -37.65
CA TYR A 120 -11.62 24.13 -38.21
C TYR A 120 -11.28 23.27 -39.43
N ILE A 121 -11.99 22.15 -39.64
CA ILE A 121 -11.77 21.25 -40.78
C ILE A 121 -12.49 21.76 -42.03
N LYS A 122 -11.84 22.69 -42.72
CA LYS A 122 -12.33 23.37 -43.94
C LYS A 122 -11.74 22.79 -45.23
N ASN A 123 -10.58 22.15 -45.14
CA ASN A 123 -9.79 21.62 -46.25
C ASN A 123 -9.50 20.12 -46.06
N LYS A 124 -8.94 19.49 -47.10
CA LYS A 124 -8.54 18.07 -47.06
C LYS A 124 -7.31 17.84 -46.19
N LYS A 125 -6.42 18.82 -46.06
CA LYS A 125 -5.18 18.71 -45.27
C LYS A 125 -5.12 19.87 -44.29
N HIS A 126 -4.74 19.56 -43.07
CA HIS A 126 -4.52 20.53 -42.01
C HIS A 126 -3.29 20.16 -41.18
N LYS A 127 -2.62 21.16 -40.64
CA LYS A 127 -1.57 20.99 -39.66
C LYS A 127 -2.18 21.04 -38.27
N ILE A 128 -1.99 20.00 -37.48
CA ILE A 128 -2.35 20.00 -36.05
C ILE A 128 -1.09 20.37 -35.27
N THR A 129 -1.20 21.35 -34.38
CA THR A 129 -0.15 21.68 -33.41
C THR A 129 -0.70 21.54 -32.00
N ILE A 130 0.02 20.83 -31.15
CA ILE A 130 -0.30 20.62 -29.74
C ILE A 130 0.89 21.14 -28.92
N MET A 131 0.61 22.00 -27.95
CA MET A 131 1.57 22.37 -26.90
C MET A 131 1.15 21.68 -25.62
N VAL A 132 2.08 20.99 -24.96
CA VAL A 132 1.88 20.37 -23.64
C VAL A 132 2.68 21.15 -22.60
N ASP A 133 2.01 21.62 -21.55
CA ASP A 133 2.59 22.33 -20.40
C ASP A 133 2.54 21.46 -19.14
N ASN A 134 3.71 21.20 -18.55
CA ASN A 134 3.87 20.45 -17.29
C ASN A 134 4.22 21.35 -16.09
N THR A 135 3.89 22.65 -16.15
CA THR A 135 4.19 23.64 -15.10
C THR A 135 2.97 24.36 -14.52
N GLY A 136 1.90 24.52 -15.31
CA GLY A 136 0.75 25.35 -14.97
C GLY A 136 -0.39 24.68 -14.20
N TYR A 137 -0.14 23.63 -13.41
CA TYR A 137 -1.21 22.83 -12.80
C TYR A 137 -2.11 23.67 -11.85
N PRO A 138 -3.46 23.53 -11.95
CA PRO A 138 -4.37 24.20 -11.02
C PRO A 138 -4.33 23.65 -9.59
N THR A 139 -3.93 22.38 -9.43
CA THR A 139 -3.72 21.73 -8.14
C THR A 139 -2.24 21.57 -7.85
N LYS A 140 -1.84 21.81 -6.60
CA LYS A 140 -0.49 21.53 -6.10
C LYS A 140 -0.57 20.30 -5.20
N GLY A 141 0.11 19.23 -5.58
CA GLY A 141 0.20 18.00 -4.79
C GLY A 141 -0.47 16.79 -5.43
N GLY A 142 -0.17 15.62 -4.88
CA GLY A 142 -0.64 14.32 -5.34
C GLY A 142 0.25 13.65 -6.40
N HIS A 143 0.12 12.34 -6.52
CA HIS A 143 0.96 11.46 -7.36
C HIS A 143 0.76 11.62 -8.86
N MET A 144 -0.16 12.48 -9.29
CA MET A 144 -0.30 12.89 -10.69
C MET A 144 0.73 13.96 -11.12
N THR A 145 1.30 14.69 -10.16
CA THR A 145 2.21 15.83 -10.44
C THR A 145 3.51 15.78 -9.64
N SER A 146 3.62 14.90 -8.65
CA SER A 146 4.80 14.78 -7.79
C SER A 146 5.93 13.96 -8.45
N PRO A 147 7.19 14.17 -8.02
CA PRO A 147 8.31 13.33 -8.43
C PRO A 147 8.34 11.94 -7.77
N ASP A 148 7.45 11.67 -6.81
CA ASP A 148 7.49 10.48 -5.95
C ASP A 148 7.31 9.16 -6.72
N THR A 149 6.36 9.11 -7.66
CA THR A 149 6.02 7.88 -8.40
C THR A 149 5.96 8.12 -9.92
N GLN A 150 5.09 9.03 -10.38
CA GLN A 150 4.87 9.27 -11.80
C GLN A 150 5.67 10.42 -12.38
N THR A 151 6.61 11.03 -11.66
CA THR A 151 7.42 12.16 -12.15
C THR A 151 6.60 13.37 -12.64
N ASN A 152 7.28 14.47 -12.97
CA ASN A 152 6.66 15.59 -13.68
C ASN A 152 6.83 15.46 -15.21
N TRP A 153 6.58 14.29 -15.80
CA TRP A 153 6.82 14.07 -17.23
C TRP A 153 6.00 15.02 -18.13
N ASN A 154 6.52 15.26 -19.34
CA ASN A 154 5.85 15.98 -20.42
C ASN A 154 5.72 15.04 -21.64
N GLY A 155 4.60 15.05 -22.34
CA GLY A 155 4.33 14.16 -23.46
C GLY A 155 2.86 13.82 -23.60
N ILE A 156 2.57 12.94 -24.55
CA ILE A 156 1.22 12.41 -24.79
C ILE A 156 1.35 10.89 -24.87
N THR A 157 0.64 10.20 -23.98
CA THR A 157 0.63 8.74 -23.85
C THR A 157 -0.77 8.20 -24.14
N GLY A 158 -0.85 6.92 -24.51
CA GLY A 158 -2.12 6.29 -24.92
C GLY A 158 -2.60 6.72 -26.29
N GLU A 159 -3.91 6.74 -26.47
CA GLU A 159 -4.60 7.12 -27.69
C GLU A 159 -4.33 8.57 -28.09
N ILE A 160 -3.96 8.75 -29.37
CA ILE A 160 -3.90 10.04 -30.03
C ILE A 160 -4.64 9.88 -31.34
N SER A 161 -5.89 10.32 -31.39
CA SER A 161 -6.77 10.01 -32.52
C SER A 161 -7.73 11.14 -32.85
N ILE A 162 -8.30 11.06 -34.05
CA ILE A 162 -9.45 11.86 -34.43
C ILE A 162 -10.62 10.94 -34.67
N ASN A 163 -11.63 11.04 -33.84
CA ASN A 163 -12.89 10.31 -34.00
C ASN A 163 -13.82 11.07 -34.92
N ILE A 164 -14.37 10.35 -35.89
CA ILE A 164 -15.26 10.89 -36.92
C ILE A 164 -16.60 10.18 -36.81
N THR A 165 -17.59 10.95 -36.35
CA THR A 165 -18.98 10.51 -36.19
C THR A 165 -19.93 11.42 -36.95
N ASN A 166 -21.22 11.09 -36.95
CA ASN A 166 -22.24 12.01 -37.47
C ASN A 166 -22.49 13.12 -36.45
N LYS A 167 -22.87 14.32 -36.93
CA LYS A 167 -23.30 15.42 -36.04
C LYS A 167 -24.45 15.03 -35.14
N THR A 168 -25.32 14.14 -35.62
CA THR A 168 -26.34 13.49 -34.81
C THR A 168 -25.73 12.28 -34.12
N ARG A 169 -25.48 12.38 -32.80
CA ARG A 169 -24.72 11.40 -32.02
C ARG A 169 -25.15 11.33 -30.57
N LEU A 170 -24.71 10.26 -29.89
CA LEU A 170 -24.88 10.06 -28.46
C LEU A 170 -23.81 10.84 -27.68
N SER A 171 -24.10 11.15 -26.42
CA SER A 171 -23.16 11.76 -25.47
C SER A 171 -23.62 11.51 -24.04
N ASN A 172 -22.67 11.40 -23.10
CA ASN A 172 -22.93 11.14 -21.68
C ASN A 172 -23.87 9.93 -21.45
N ILE A 173 -23.52 8.79 -22.03
CA ILE A 173 -24.27 7.54 -21.84
C ILE A 173 -23.91 6.94 -20.49
N LYS A 174 -24.91 6.65 -19.66
CA LYS A 174 -24.74 5.99 -18.36
C LYS A 174 -25.64 4.77 -18.22
N PHE A 175 -25.11 3.74 -17.57
CA PHE A 175 -25.82 2.50 -17.24
C PHE A 175 -26.06 2.41 -15.73
N TYR A 176 -27.30 2.22 -15.32
CA TYR A 176 -27.70 1.98 -13.93
C TYR A 176 -28.33 0.58 -13.84
N PRO A 177 -27.54 -0.45 -13.49
CA PRO A 177 -28.05 -1.79 -13.28
C PRO A 177 -29.03 -1.88 -12.11
N ASN A 178 -30.09 -2.66 -12.27
CA ASN A 178 -30.99 -3.06 -11.20
C ASN A 178 -31.06 -4.59 -11.15
N ILE A 179 -30.30 -5.17 -10.24
CA ILE A 179 -30.19 -6.64 -10.10
C ILE A 179 -31.48 -7.28 -9.57
N ASP A 180 -32.32 -6.56 -8.83
CA ASP A 180 -33.56 -7.10 -8.26
C ASP A 180 -34.65 -7.26 -9.33
N LYS A 181 -34.64 -6.36 -10.33
CA LYS A 181 -35.59 -6.37 -11.45
C LYS A 181 -35.03 -7.01 -12.72
N ASN A 182 -33.73 -7.32 -12.76
CA ASN A 182 -33.01 -7.69 -13.98
C ASN A 182 -33.19 -6.65 -15.09
N THR A 183 -33.07 -5.37 -14.76
CA THR A 183 -33.15 -4.28 -15.74
C THR A 183 -31.90 -3.44 -15.71
N VAL A 184 -31.64 -2.72 -16.80
CA VAL A 184 -30.61 -1.68 -16.86
C VAL A 184 -31.27 -0.41 -17.33
N LYS A 185 -31.20 0.63 -16.51
CA LYS A 185 -31.63 1.96 -16.93
C LYS A 185 -30.49 2.61 -17.71
N VAL A 186 -30.75 2.92 -18.97
CA VAL A 186 -29.84 3.58 -19.91
C VAL A 186 -30.27 5.03 -20.04
N THR A 187 -29.39 5.96 -19.66
CA THR A 187 -29.62 7.40 -19.84
C THR A 187 -28.54 8.01 -20.71
N GLY A 188 -28.88 9.09 -21.40
CA GLY A 188 -27.91 9.84 -22.18
C GLY A 188 -28.52 11.00 -22.94
N ASN A 189 -27.69 11.64 -23.76
CA ASN A 189 -28.07 12.81 -24.53
C ASN A 189 -27.81 12.60 -26.02
N ILE A 190 -28.72 13.10 -26.85
CA ILE A 190 -28.60 13.19 -28.29
C ILE A 190 -28.15 14.62 -28.63
N LYS A 191 -27.03 14.74 -29.34
CA LYS A 191 -26.59 16.00 -29.96
C LYS A 191 -26.95 15.97 -31.44
N GLY A 192 -27.22 17.13 -32.05
CA GLY A 192 -27.46 17.24 -33.49
C GLY A 192 -28.94 17.39 -33.86
N LYS A 193 -29.38 16.69 -34.92
CA LYS A 193 -30.75 16.78 -35.45
C LYS A 193 -31.71 15.90 -34.64
N GLU A 194 -33.01 16.15 -34.79
CA GLU A 194 -34.06 15.32 -34.21
C GLU A 194 -33.97 13.86 -34.66
N VAL A 195 -34.28 12.95 -33.74
CA VAL A 195 -34.23 11.49 -33.85
C VAL A 195 -35.62 10.96 -33.50
N ASP A 196 -36.08 9.91 -34.21
CA ASP A 196 -37.41 9.35 -33.97
C ASP A 196 -37.37 8.24 -32.91
N THR A 197 -36.32 7.42 -32.95
CA THR A 197 -36.21 6.20 -32.16
C THR A 197 -34.77 5.93 -31.74
N ILE A 198 -34.60 5.48 -30.50
CA ILE A 198 -33.38 4.82 -30.03
C ILE A 198 -33.69 3.35 -29.84
N SER A 199 -32.80 2.49 -30.31
CA SER A 199 -32.89 1.07 -30.04
C SER A 199 -31.70 0.55 -29.25
N LEU A 200 -32.00 -0.32 -28.29
CA LEU A 200 -31.07 -0.91 -27.35
C LEU A 200 -31.03 -2.42 -27.59
N LYS A 201 -29.82 -2.99 -27.64
CA LYS A 201 -29.63 -4.43 -27.72
C LYS A 201 -28.37 -4.82 -26.96
N VAL A 202 -28.51 -5.73 -26.00
CA VAL A 202 -27.34 -6.37 -25.39
C VAL A 202 -26.75 -7.40 -26.36
N LEU A 203 -25.45 -7.29 -26.57
CA LEU A 203 -24.60 -8.22 -27.29
C LEU A 203 -23.84 -9.04 -26.26
N ASP A 204 -24.02 -10.35 -26.32
CA ASP A 204 -23.39 -11.31 -25.43
C ASP A 204 -23.13 -12.61 -26.20
N ASN A 205 -22.09 -13.34 -25.80
CA ASN A 205 -21.67 -14.55 -26.49
C ASN A 205 -22.41 -15.80 -26.02
N GLU A 206 -22.96 -15.79 -24.79
CA GLU A 206 -23.59 -16.95 -24.15
C GLU A 206 -25.12 -16.86 -24.17
N ILE A 207 -25.66 -15.64 -24.03
CA ILE A 207 -27.07 -15.36 -23.79
C ILE A 207 -27.62 -14.43 -24.89
N SER A 208 -28.74 -14.80 -25.50
CA SER A 208 -29.38 -13.98 -26.52
C SER A 208 -30.36 -12.99 -25.90
N PHE A 209 -30.17 -11.69 -26.15
CA PHE A 209 -31.07 -10.63 -25.69
C PHE A 209 -31.85 -10.00 -26.85
N ASN A 210 -33.08 -9.57 -26.57
CA ASN A 210 -33.97 -8.96 -27.55
C ASN A 210 -33.63 -7.49 -27.81
N LYS A 211 -33.80 -7.03 -29.05
CA LYS A 211 -33.76 -5.61 -29.38
C LYS A 211 -35.02 -4.92 -28.81
N GLN A 212 -34.84 -3.80 -28.12
CA GLN A 212 -35.94 -2.98 -27.59
C GLN A 212 -35.82 -1.57 -28.19
N SER A 213 -36.93 -1.01 -28.67
CA SER A 213 -36.96 0.29 -29.34
C SER A 213 -37.85 1.27 -28.58
N PHE A 214 -37.38 2.52 -28.46
CA PHE A 214 -38.01 3.56 -27.66
C PHE A 214 -38.15 4.84 -28.48
N SER A 215 -39.33 5.45 -28.46
CA SER A 215 -39.56 6.74 -29.11
C SER A 215 -38.88 7.86 -28.35
N VAL A 216 -38.14 8.70 -29.05
CA VAL A 216 -37.44 9.85 -28.48
C VAL A 216 -38.34 11.07 -28.55
N LYS A 217 -38.41 11.84 -27.46
CA LYS A 217 -39.18 13.10 -27.38
C LYS A 217 -38.29 14.31 -27.13
N ASP A 218 -37.23 14.12 -26.35
CA ASP A 218 -36.32 15.15 -25.91
C ASP A 218 -34.88 14.75 -26.26
N CYS A 219 -33.96 15.73 -26.23
CA CYS A 219 -32.55 15.45 -26.43
C CYS A 219 -31.97 14.57 -25.32
N HIS A 220 -32.49 14.67 -24.09
CA HIS A 220 -32.15 13.77 -22.99
C HIS A 220 -33.12 12.59 -22.97
N PHE A 221 -32.60 11.37 -22.81
CA PHE A 221 -33.43 10.17 -22.70
C PHE A 221 -33.07 9.34 -21.46
N GLU A 222 -34.08 8.64 -20.96
CA GLU A 222 -33.95 7.63 -19.91
C GLU A 222 -34.86 6.45 -20.29
N PHE A 223 -34.27 5.30 -20.53
CA PHE A 223 -34.98 4.09 -20.93
C PHE A 223 -34.60 2.92 -20.03
N GLU A 224 -35.57 2.10 -19.66
CA GLU A 224 -35.34 0.86 -18.92
C GLU A 224 -35.27 -0.30 -19.91
N TYR A 225 -34.13 -0.97 -19.97
CA TYR A 225 -33.91 -2.17 -20.77
C TYR A 225 -34.13 -3.43 -19.92
N ASP A 226 -35.11 -4.26 -20.28
CA ASP A 226 -35.35 -5.55 -19.64
C ASP A 226 -34.32 -6.61 -20.09
N MET A 227 -33.50 -7.09 -19.16
CA MET A 227 -32.50 -8.14 -19.42
C MET A 227 -33.11 -9.55 -19.40
N GLY A 228 -34.37 -9.71 -18.97
CA GLY A 228 -35.03 -11.00 -18.83
C GLY A 228 -34.58 -11.79 -17.60
N ARG A 229 -34.72 -13.12 -17.66
CA ARG A 229 -34.56 -13.99 -16.47
C ARG A 229 -33.17 -14.58 -16.25
N HIS A 230 -32.30 -14.50 -17.25
CA HIS A 230 -30.99 -15.15 -17.23
C HIS A 230 -29.89 -14.10 -17.27
N VAL A 231 -29.60 -13.51 -16.11
CA VAL A 231 -28.57 -12.48 -15.95
C VAL A 231 -27.47 -13.01 -15.04
N ARG A 232 -26.21 -12.84 -15.46
CA ARG A 232 -25.02 -13.07 -14.65
C ARG A 232 -24.60 -11.74 -14.03
N LEU A 233 -24.20 -11.79 -12.78
CA LEU A 233 -23.79 -10.60 -12.03
C LEU A 233 -22.28 -10.47 -12.03
N TRP A 234 -21.80 -9.23 -12.05
CA TRP A 234 -20.38 -8.91 -11.92
C TRP A 234 -19.97 -8.88 -10.44
N SER A 235 -18.82 -9.49 -10.12
CA SER A 235 -18.17 -9.49 -8.80
C SER A 235 -16.71 -9.90 -8.92
N GLU A 236 -15.94 -9.88 -7.82
CA GLU A 236 -14.58 -10.40 -7.79
C GLU A 236 -14.46 -11.90 -8.17
N TYR A 237 -15.54 -12.68 -8.01
CA TYR A 237 -15.55 -14.12 -8.29
C TYR A 237 -16.06 -14.45 -9.70
N ASP A 238 -17.01 -13.66 -10.20
CA ASP A 238 -17.58 -13.77 -11.54
C ASP A 238 -17.58 -12.38 -12.21
N PRO A 239 -16.47 -11.95 -12.86
CA PRO A 239 -16.37 -10.64 -13.49
C PRO A 239 -17.09 -10.59 -14.86
N TYR A 240 -18.39 -10.89 -14.88
CA TYR A 240 -19.16 -11.00 -16.13
C TYR A 240 -19.50 -9.63 -16.74
N LEU A 241 -19.17 -9.43 -18.02
CA LEU A 241 -19.37 -8.18 -18.75
C LEU A 241 -20.32 -8.35 -19.94
N TYR A 242 -21.19 -7.37 -20.12
CA TYR A 242 -22.09 -7.24 -21.25
C TYR A 242 -21.66 -6.09 -22.17
N LYS A 243 -22.10 -6.12 -23.43
CA LYS A 243 -22.00 -4.97 -24.35
C LYS A 243 -23.38 -4.49 -24.75
N MET A 244 -23.68 -3.21 -24.56
CA MET A 244 -24.90 -2.58 -25.05
C MET A 244 -24.62 -1.92 -26.41
N LEU A 245 -25.30 -2.38 -27.46
CA LEU A 245 -25.41 -1.67 -28.74
C LEU A 245 -26.58 -0.68 -28.67
N ILE A 246 -26.29 0.60 -28.89
CA ILE A 246 -27.27 1.69 -28.95
C ILE A 246 -27.30 2.23 -30.38
N GLN A 247 -28.45 2.18 -31.04
CA GLN A 247 -28.63 2.71 -32.39
C GLN A 247 -29.61 3.90 -32.37
N ILE A 248 -29.19 5.02 -32.96
CA ILE A 248 -30.02 6.19 -33.25
C ILE A 248 -30.68 5.97 -34.61
N GLU A 249 -32.00 6.07 -34.69
CA GLU A 249 -32.78 5.84 -35.91
C GLU A 249 -33.67 7.04 -36.28
N LYS A 250 -33.75 7.35 -37.58
CA LYS A 250 -34.67 8.33 -38.16
C LYS A 250 -35.24 7.82 -39.47
N ASN A 251 -36.56 7.93 -39.66
CA ASN A 251 -37.28 7.36 -40.80
C ASN A 251 -36.88 5.89 -41.05
N GLU A 252 -36.83 5.09 -39.98
CA GLU A 252 -36.44 3.66 -40.00
C GLU A 252 -35.01 3.38 -40.47
N LYS A 253 -34.15 4.40 -40.56
CA LYS A 253 -32.73 4.26 -40.91
C LYS A 253 -31.84 4.54 -39.72
N CYS A 254 -30.88 3.66 -39.46
CA CYS A 254 -29.83 3.91 -38.48
C CYS A 254 -28.94 5.07 -38.96
N ILE A 255 -28.89 6.14 -38.15
CA ILE A 255 -28.04 7.30 -38.38
C ILE A 255 -26.68 7.08 -37.72
N ASN A 256 -26.65 6.59 -36.49
CA ASN A 256 -25.43 6.34 -35.74
C ASN A 256 -25.63 5.15 -34.82
N GLU A 257 -24.55 4.42 -34.54
CA GLU A 257 -24.54 3.32 -33.58
C GLU A 257 -23.24 3.30 -32.80
N GLU A 258 -23.35 3.01 -31.52
CA GLU A 258 -22.23 2.95 -30.59
C GLU A 258 -22.41 1.75 -29.65
N THR A 259 -21.30 1.18 -29.19
CA THR A 259 -21.30 0.02 -28.30
C THR A 259 -20.56 0.36 -27.02
N TYR A 260 -21.17 0.04 -25.88
CA TYR A 260 -20.64 0.33 -24.55
C TYR A 260 -20.57 -0.95 -23.72
N SER A 261 -19.50 -1.13 -22.96
CA SER A 261 -19.40 -2.22 -21.98
C SER A 261 -20.09 -1.83 -20.67
N PHE A 262 -20.73 -2.79 -20.00
CA PHE A 262 -21.28 -2.60 -18.65
C PHE A 262 -21.35 -3.94 -17.90
N GLY A 263 -21.44 -3.89 -16.58
CA GLY A 263 -21.67 -5.06 -15.72
C GLY A 263 -23.01 -4.95 -14.99
N MET A 264 -23.58 -6.10 -14.62
CA MET A 264 -24.75 -6.17 -13.73
C MET A 264 -24.27 -6.34 -12.29
N LEU A 265 -24.24 -5.28 -11.49
CA LEU A 265 -23.86 -5.36 -10.08
C LEU A 265 -24.68 -4.42 -9.21
N ALA A 266 -24.68 -4.69 -7.91
CA ALA A 266 -25.03 -3.72 -6.89
C ALA A 266 -23.96 -3.72 -5.79
N PHE A 267 -23.22 -2.62 -5.66
CA PHE A 267 -22.29 -2.40 -4.56
C PHE A 267 -22.90 -1.40 -3.58
N LYS A 268 -23.05 -1.78 -2.32
CA LYS A 268 -23.76 -0.98 -1.31
C LYS A 268 -23.01 -0.99 0.01
N ALA A 269 -23.15 0.09 0.78
CA ALA A 269 -22.78 0.11 2.19
C ALA A 269 -24.02 -0.16 3.07
N SER A 270 -23.78 -0.85 4.18
CA SER A 270 -24.71 -0.96 5.32
C SER A 270 -24.10 -0.25 6.53
N GLU A 271 -24.72 -0.36 7.71
CA GLU A 271 -24.16 0.25 8.93
C GLU A 271 -22.74 -0.28 9.26
N LYS A 272 -22.43 -1.53 8.90
CA LYS A 272 -21.17 -2.19 9.32
C LYS A 272 -20.33 -2.74 8.18
N LYS A 273 -20.95 -3.09 7.05
CA LYS A 273 -20.36 -3.94 6.01
C LYS A 273 -20.62 -3.40 4.62
N PHE A 274 -19.72 -3.70 3.71
CA PHE A 274 -19.98 -3.60 2.28
C PHE A 274 -20.75 -4.82 1.79
N LEU A 275 -21.61 -4.61 0.79
CA LEU A 275 -22.42 -5.63 0.17
C LEU A 275 -22.16 -5.62 -1.34
N ILE A 276 -21.80 -6.77 -1.91
CA ILE A 276 -21.79 -6.99 -3.36
C ILE A 276 -22.94 -7.94 -3.71
N ASN A 277 -23.84 -7.49 -4.58
CA ASN A 277 -25.01 -8.26 -5.01
C ASN A 277 -25.85 -8.82 -3.84
N GLY A 278 -25.94 -8.06 -2.75
CA GLY A 278 -26.67 -8.43 -1.53
C GLY A 278 -25.91 -9.33 -0.55
N LYS A 279 -24.63 -9.66 -0.81
CA LYS A 279 -23.79 -10.49 0.06
C LYS A 279 -22.69 -9.67 0.70
N GLU A 280 -22.40 -9.93 1.98
CA GLU A 280 -21.30 -9.27 2.68
C GLU A 280 -19.96 -9.53 1.99
N THR A 281 -19.18 -8.46 1.83
CA THR A 281 -17.82 -8.51 1.31
C THR A 281 -16.87 -7.79 2.24
N PHE A 282 -15.63 -8.25 2.28
CA PHE A 282 -14.54 -7.64 3.03
C PHE A 282 -13.49 -7.17 2.05
N LEU A 283 -13.21 -5.87 2.08
CA LEU A 283 -12.25 -5.27 1.17
C LEU A 283 -10.83 -5.57 1.64
N ARG A 284 -10.07 -6.25 0.78
CA ARG A 284 -8.67 -6.59 0.96
C ARG A 284 -7.91 -5.72 -0.04
N GLY A 285 -7.61 -4.50 0.39
CA GLY A 285 -7.11 -3.44 -0.47
C GLY A 285 -5.61 -3.26 -0.42
N LYS A 286 -5.04 -2.78 -1.52
CA LYS A 286 -3.77 -2.06 -1.51
C LYS A 286 -3.99 -0.61 -1.92
N HIS A 287 -3.17 0.29 -1.40
CA HIS A 287 -2.93 1.59 -2.00
C HIS A 287 -2.04 1.43 -3.25
N ASP A 288 -2.24 2.26 -4.27
CA ASP A 288 -1.35 2.38 -5.43
C ASP A 288 -1.17 3.86 -5.84
N GLY A 289 0.09 4.27 -6.02
CA GLY A 289 0.49 5.60 -6.48
C GLY A 289 0.90 5.65 -7.96
N LEU A 290 0.52 4.65 -8.77
CA LEU A 290 0.91 4.47 -10.18
C LEU A 290 2.42 4.26 -10.35
N ILE A 291 2.95 3.27 -9.65
CA ILE A 291 4.40 2.98 -9.59
C ILE A 291 4.85 2.17 -10.81
N PHE A 292 5.48 2.85 -11.77
CA PHE A 292 6.03 2.22 -12.98
C PHE A 292 7.47 2.69 -13.25
N PRO A 293 8.48 2.13 -12.57
CA PRO A 293 9.85 2.64 -12.62
C PRO A 293 10.48 2.67 -14.03
N LEU A 294 10.08 1.75 -14.91
CA LEU A 294 10.67 1.66 -16.25
C LEU A 294 10.25 2.82 -17.15
N THR A 295 9.01 3.26 -17.07
CA THR A 295 8.44 4.30 -17.94
C THR A 295 8.34 5.65 -17.23
N GLY A 296 8.28 5.65 -15.90
CA GLY A 296 7.99 6.84 -15.09
C GLY A 296 6.55 7.32 -15.22
N TYR A 297 5.64 6.52 -15.79
CA TYR A 297 4.22 6.83 -15.96
C TYR A 297 3.39 5.55 -16.13
N ALA A 298 2.10 5.62 -15.79
CA ALA A 298 1.17 4.50 -15.90
C ALA A 298 0.95 4.03 -17.36
N PRO A 299 1.00 2.71 -17.65
CA PRO A 299 0.72 2.18 -18.97
C PRO A 299 -0.74 2.40 -19.36
N THR A 300 -0.98 2.59 -20.65
CA THR A 300 -2.31 2.82 -21.26
C THR A 300 -2.80 1.61 -22.03
N ASP A 301 -2.17 0.45 -21.85
CA ASP A 301 -2.59 -0.83 -22.41
C ASP A 301 -3.16 -1.77 -21.34
N VAL A 302 -4.21 -2.51 -21.70
CA VAL A 302 -4.96 -3.38 -20.79
C VAL A 302 -4.10 -4.54 -20.28
N GLU A 303 -3.20 -5.09 -21.10
CA GLU A 303 -2.41 -6.28 -20.76
C GLU A 303 -1.42 -6.03 -19.63
N SER A 304 -0.76 -4.87 -19.63
CA SER A 304 0.10 -4.43 -18.53
C SER A 304 -0.65 -4.41 -17.19
N TRP A 305 -1.88 -3.87 -17.20
CA TRP A 305 -2.72 -3.82 -16.01
C TRP A 305 -3.28 -5.19 -15.61
N ILE A 306 -3.66 -6.05 -16.56
CA ILE A 306 -4.06 -7.43 -16.27
C ILE A 306 -2.95 -8.16 -15.52
N LYS A 307 -1.68 -7.98 -15.92
CA LYS A 307 -0.53 -8.57 -15.23
C LYS A 307 -0.46 -8.10 -13.78
N VAL A 308 -0.46 -6.79 -13.54
CA VAL A 308 -0.36 -6.19 -12.20
C VAL A 308 -1.52 -6.64 -11.30
N LEU A 309 -2.76 -6.53 -11.80
CA LEU A 309 -3.95 -6.87 -11.03
C LEU A 309 -4.07 -8.37 -10.73
N LYS A 310 -3.61 -9.24 -11.65
CA LYS A 310 -3.56 -10.69 -11.39
C LYS A 310 -2.56 -11.04 -10.30
N ILE A 311 -1.38 -10.41 -10.28
CA ILE A 311 -0.40 -10.63 -9.21
C ILE A 311 -1.01 -10.23 -7.87
N ALA A 312 -1.65 -9.06 -7.76
CA ALA A 312 -2.31 -8.69 -6.52
C ALA A 312 -3.42 -9.68 -6.11
N LYS A 313 -4.21 -10.16 -7.08
CA LYS A 313 -5.24 -11.19 -6.83
C LYS A 313 -4.65 -12.52 -6.36
N GLU A 314 -3.49 -12.92 -6.85
CA GLU A 314 -2.74 -14.10 -6.36
C GLU A 314 -2.34 -13.95 -4.88
N TYR A 315 -2.14 -12.72 -4.41
CA TYR A 315 -1.89 -12.37 -3.00
C TYR A 315 -3.18 -12.08 -2.20
N GLY A 316 -4.35 -12.40 -2.75
CA GLY A 316 -5.64 -12.29 -2.05
C GLY A 316 -6.26 -10.89 -2.05
N ILE A 317 -5.67 -9.92 -2.76
CA ILE A 317 -6.20 -8.56 -2.91
C ILE A 317 -7.41 -8.57 -3.84
N ASN A 318 -8.47 -7.87 -3.46
CA ASN A 318 -9.67 -7.66 -4.28
C ASN A 318 -10.02 -6.17 -4.50
N HIS A 319 -9.25 -5.26 -3.89
CA HIS A 319 -9.53 -3.83 -3.87
C HIS A 319 -8.26 -3.01 -4.18
N TYR A 320 -8.40 -1.96 -4.99
CA TYR A 320 -7.34 -0.99 -5.30
C TYR A 320 -7.81 0.42 -4.98
N ARG A 321 -7.09 1.10 -4.08
CA ARG A 321 -7.23 2.53 -3.83
C ARG A 321 -6.11 3.28 -4.55
N PHE A 322 -6.45 4.20 -5.44
CA PHE A 322 -5.47 5.03 -6.15
C PHE A 322 -5.25 6.34 -5.42
N HIS A 323 -4.19 6.42 -4.62
CA HIS A 323 -3.96 7.53 -3.72
C HIS A 323 -3.61 8.79 -4.49
N THR A 324 -4.41 9.84 -4.30
CA THR A 324 -4.26 11.14 -4.97
C THR A 324 -4.11 11.03 -6.49
N CYS A 325 -4.74 10.02 -7.10
CA CYS A 325 -4.69 9.81 -8.54
C CYS A 325 -5.87 8.99 -9.07
N CYS A 326 -6.08 9.06 -10.38
CA CYS A 326 -6.99 8.20 -11.12
C CYS A 326 -6.21 7.49 -12.23
N PRO A 327 -6.27 6.15 -12.35
CA PRO A 327 -5.51 5.41 -13.34
C PRO A 327 -6.09 5.61 -14.75
N PRO A 328 -5.37 5.23 -15.83
CA PRO A 328 -5.90 5.32 -17.19
C PRO A 328 -7.03 4.31 -17.42
N LYS A 329 -7.81 4.51 -18.49
CA LYS A 329 -8.92 3.64 -18.90
C LYS A 329 -8.56 2.15 -18.92
N ALA A 330 -7.36 1.84 -19.39
CA ALA A 330 -6.84 0.49 -19.45
C ALA A 330 -6.82 -0.24 -18.09
N ALA A 331 -6.62 0.48 -16.99
CA ALA A 331 -6.66 -0.09 -15.64
C ALA A 331 -8.08 -0.50 -15.23
N PHE A 332 -9.08 0.34 -15.55
CA PHE A 332 -10.48 0.01 -15.30
C PHE A 332 -10.94 -1.17 -16.17
N GLU A 333 -10.57 -1.19 -17.46
CA GLU A 333 -10.86 -2.32 -18.35
C GLU A 333 -10.20 -3.62 -17.84
N ALA A 334 -8.97 -3.55 -17.35
CA ALA A 334 -8.31 -4.71 -16.74
C ALA A 334 -8.98 -5.14 -15.44
N ALA A 335 -9.38 -4.20 -14.58
CA ALA A 335 -10.06 -4.48 -13.31
C ALA A 335 -11.45 -5.09 -13.53
N ASP A 336 -12.18 -4.63 -14.55
CA ASP A 336 -13.45 -5.20 -15.00
C ASP A 336 -13.29 -6.66 -15.43
N LEU A 337 -12.21 -6.99 -16.13
CA LEU A 337 -11.91 -8.34 -16.62
C LEU A 337 -11.39 -9.28 -15.53
N VAL A 338 -10.56 -8.76 -14.62
CA VAL A 338 -9.94 -9.54 -13.55
C VAL A 338 -10.88 -9.71 -12.36
N GLY A 339 -11.80 -8.77 -12.13
CA GLY A 339 -12.66 -8.73 -10.95
C GLY A 339 -11.92 -8.14 -9.75
N ILE A 340 -11.55 -6.87 -9.85
CA ILE A 340 -10.98 -6.03 -8.78
C ILE A 340 -11.87 -4.80 -8.60
N TYR A 341 -12.17 -4.45 -7.35
CA TYR A 341 -12.89 -3.23 -6.98
C TYR A 341 -11.93 -2.04 -6.95
N MET A 342 -12.36 -0.89 -7.48
CA MET A 342 -11.51 0.29 -7.68
C MET A 342 -12.08 1.50 -6.94
N GLU A 343 -11.16 2.23 -6.28
CA GLU A 343 -11.38 3.52 -5.61
C GLU A 343 -10.37 4.54 -6.14
N PRO A 344 -10.66 5.21 -7.26
CA PRO A 344 -9.90 6.38 -7.69
C PRO A 344 -10.09 7.55 -6.72
N GLU A 345 -9.06 8.38 -6.59
CA GLU A 345 -9.11 9.63 -5.83
C GLU A 345 -8.90 10.84 -6.74
N LEU A 346 -9.40 12.00 -6.34
CA LEU A 346 -8.98 13.26 -6.95
C LEU A 346 -7.48 13.47 -6.72
N PRO A 347 -6.77 14.18 -7.63
CA PRO A 347 -5.33 14.41 -7.52
C PRO A 347 -5.01 15.51 -6.50
N PHE A 348 -5.35 15.25 -5.24
CA PHE A 348 -5.26 16.26 -4.19
C PHE A 348 -4.96 15.69 -2.82
N TRP A 349 -4.09 16.44 -2.14
CA TRP A 349 -3.77 16.30 -0.73
C TRP A 349 -3.56 17.70 -0.19
N GLY A 350 -4.50 18.20 0.60
CA GLY A 350 -4.51 19.61 0.95
C GLY A 350 -5.54 19.99 1.98
N THR A 351 -5.76 21.30 2.06
CA THR A 351 -6.84 21.90 2.85
C THR A 351 -7.91 22.39 1.88
N ILE A 352 -9.16 21.99 2.09
CA ILE A 352 -10.33 22.55 1.40
C ILE A 352 -10.91 23.66 2.26
N THR A 353 -10.94 24.88 1.75
CA THR A 353 -11.27 26.08 2.53
C THR A 353 -12.67 26.61 2.20
N THR A 354 -13.18 27.53 3.03
CA THR A 354 -14.35 28.35 2.67
C THR A 354 -13.91 29.61 1.92
N GLU A 355 -14.87 30.34 1.32
CA GLU A 355 -14.60 31.65 0.68
C GLU A 355 -14.08 32.72 1.65
N GLU A 356 -14.25 32.50 2.96
CA GLU A 356 -13.90 33.43 4.03
C GLU A 356 -12.46 33.24 4.52
N ASP A 357 -11.84 32.11 4.20
CA ASP A 357 -10.46 31.79 4.59
C ASP A 357 -9.44 32.61 3.78
N GLU A 358 -8.42 33.17 4.45
CA GLU A 358 -7.41 34.04 3.81
C GLU A 358 -6.63 33.37 2.67
N ASN A 359 -6.49 32.04 2.71
CA ASN A 359 -5.76 31.25 1.71
C ASN A 359 -6.68 30.51 0.72
N HIS A 360 -7.94 30.95 0.57
CA HIS A 360 -8.87 30.30 -0.34
C HIS A 360 -8.45 30.39 -1.81
N ASP A 361 -8.32 29.22 -2.45
CA ASP A 361 -8.05 29.08 -3.88
C ASP A 361 -9.29 28.54 -4.59
N ALA A 362 -10.17 29.46 -5.01
CA ALA A 362 -11.40 29.13 -5.73
C ALA A 362 -11.14 28.39 -7.06
N ALA A 363 -10.02 28.69 -7.74
CA ALA A 363 -9.70 28.11 -9.03
C ALA A 363 -9.26 26.64 -8.88
N MET A 364 -8.43 26.35 -7.89
CA MET A 364 -8.05 24.98 -7.53
C MET A 364 -9.29 24.18 -7.12
N GLN A 365 -10.14 24.73 -6.25
CA GLN A 365 -11.33 24.02 -5.77
C GLN A 365 -12.30 23.71 -6.92
N GLU A 366 -12.60 24.68 -7.79
CA GLU A 366 -13.46 24.44 -8.95
C GLU A 366 -12.82 23.47 -9.95
N TYR A 367 -11.49 23.50 -10.12
CA TYR A 367 -10.78 22.50 -10.90
C TYR A 367 -10.98 21.09 -10.34
N LEU A 368 -10.80 20.88 -9.03
CA LEU A 368 -10.99 19.57 -8.39
C LEU A 368 -12.43 19.07 -8.52
N ILE A 369 -13.39 19.98 -8.39
CA ILE A 369 -14.81 19.68 -8.60
C ILE A 369 -15.09 19.24 -10.04
N ALA A 370 -14.59 20.01 -11.02
CA ALA A 370 -14.73 19.68 -12.43
C ALA A 370 -14.00 18.37 -12.79
N GLU A 371 -12.84 18.11 -12.19
CA GLU A 371 -12.07 16.88 -12.39
C GLU A 371 -12.84 15.65 -11.91
N GLY A 372 -13.55 15.74 -10.79
CA GLY A 372 -14.39 14.64 -10.33
C GLY A 372 -15.55 14.33 -11.28
N PHE A 373 -16.22 15.36 -11.81
CA PHE A 373 -17.24 15.15 -12.84
C PHE A 373 -16.67 14.51 -14.10
N ARG A 374 -15.48 14.93 -14.55
CA ARG A 374 -14.80 14.30 -15.69
C ARG A 374 -14.51 12.81 -15.43
N ILE A 375 -13.98 12.47 -14.26
CA ILE A 375 -13.71 11.06 -13.86
C ILE A 375 -15.00 10.23 -13.90
N LEU A 376 -16.10 10.75 -13.35
CA LEU A 376 -17.40 10.09 -13.36
C LEU A 376 -17.95 9.88 -14.77
N ASP A 377 -17.80 10.89 -15.64
CA ASP A 377 -18.26 10.83 -17.02
C ASP A 377 -17.45 9.85 -17.89
N GLU A 378 -16.13 9.84 -17.73
CA GLU A 378 -15.26 8.98 -18.54
C GLU A 378 -15.27 7.53 -18.06
N PHE A 379 -15.16 7.30 -16.74
CA PHE A 379 -14.92 5.98 -16.19
C PHE A 379 -16.12 5.37 -15.44
N GLY A 380 -17.15 6.15 -15.08
CA GLY A 380 -18.23 5.69 -14.20
C GLY A 380 -19.08 4.52 -14.71
N ASN A 381 -18.95 4.13 -15.99
CA ASN A 381 -19.61 2.94 -16.55
C ASN A 381 -18.87 1.63 -16.25
N HIS A 382 -17.60 1.68 -15.82
CA HIS A 382 -16.82 0.49 -15.49
C HIS A 382 -17.38 -0.17 -14.22
N PRO A 383 -17.81 -1.44 -14.26
CA PRO A 383 -18.33 -2.12 -13.07
C PRO A 383 -17.32 -2.27 -11.93
N SER A 384 -16.02 -2.20 -12.23
CA SER A 384 -14.93 -2.14 -11.25
C SER A 384 -14.91 -0.83 -10.45
N PHE A 385 -15.37 0.29 -11.01
CA PHE A 385 -15.40 1.57 -10.33
C PHE A 385 -16.58 1.59 -9.36
N VAL A 386 -16.32 1.33 -8.08
CA VAL A 386 -17.37 1.15 -7.07
C VAL A 386 -17.31 2.16 -5.93
N MET A 387 -16.17 2.82 -5.74
CA MET A 387 -15.94 3.82 -4.69
C MET A 387 -15.17 5.01 -5.24
N MET A 388 -15.37 6.21 -4.71
CA MET A 388 -14.59 7.41 -5.06
C MET A 388 -14.27 8.23 -3.82
N SER A 389 -13.06 8.76 -3.73
CA SER A 389 -12.61 9.64 -2.64
C SER A 389 -12.21 11.03 -3.17
N LEU A 390 -12.39 12.07 -2.36
CA LEU A 390 -11.97 13.44 -2.73
C LEU A 390 -10.45 13.68 -2.61
N GLY A 391 -9.70 12.72 -2.07
CA GLY A 391 -8.25 12.85 -1.87
C GLY A 391 -7.77 12.18 -0.59
N ASN A 392 -6.55 12.52 -0.20
CA ASN A 392 -5.87 11.95 0.96
C ASN A 392 -5.61 13.00 2.05
N GLU A 393 -5.82 12.60 3.32
CA GLU A 393 -5.50 13.38 4.52
C GLU A 393 -5.96 14.83 4.45
N LEU A 394 -7.17 15.06 3.95
CA LEU A 394 -7.71 16.39 3.78
C LEU A 394 -8.08 17.04 5.12
N TRP A 395 -8.01 18.37 5.12
CA TRP A 395 -8.40 19.24 6.23
C TRP A 395 -9.27 20.40 5.74
N GLY A 396 -9.76 21.22 6.67
CA GLY A 396 -10.48 22.47 6.38
C GLY A 396 -11.98 22.35 6.61
N SER A 397 -12.81 22.92 5.74
CA SER A 397 -14.27 22.97 5.92
C SER A 397 -14.93 21.63 5.63
N LYS A 398 -15.49 21.04 6.69
CA LYS A 398 -16.34 19.84 6.63
C LYS A 398 -17.58 20.09 5.75
N GLU A 399 -18.13 21.30 5.79
CA GLU A 399 -19.32 21.71 5.03
C GLU A 399 -19.06 21.76 3.52
N VAL A 400 -17.93 22.33 3.10
CA VAL A 400 -17.54 22.39 1.69
C VAL A 400 -17.25 20.99 1.16
N LEU A 401 -16.51 20.16 1.90
CA LEU A 401 -16.28 18.75 1.55
C LEU A 401 -17.60 17.99 1.36
N ASN A 402 -18.53 18.10 2.32
CA ASN A 402 -19.85 17.47 2.25
C ASN A 402 -20.66 17.96 1.04
N SER A 403 -20.61 19.26 0.72
CA SER A 403 -21.25 19.85 -0.45
C SER A 403 -20.70 19.29 -1.77
N ILE A 404 -19.38 19.08 -1.87
CA ILE A 404 -18.76 18.47 -3.05
C ILE A 404 -19.22 17.02 -3.21
N LEU A 405 -19.21 16.23 -2.13
CA LEU A 405 -19.73 14.85 -2.14
C LEU A 405 -21.18 14.80 -2.61
N LYS A 406 -22.03 15.68 -2.05
CA LYS A 406 -23.43 15.79 -2.44
C LYS A 406 -23.59 16.03 -3.94
N ARG A 407 -22.81 16.96 -4.50
CA ARG A 407 -22.83 17.27 -5.94
C ARG A 407 -22.48 16.05 -6.79
N TYR A 408 -21.49 15.25 -6.39
CA TYR A 408 -21.13 14.03 -7.12
C TYR A 408 -22.20 12.95 -6.99
N LYS A 409 -22.74 12.72 -5.79
CA LYS A 409 -23.83 11.75 -5.57
C LYS A 409 -25.09 12.10 -6.35
N ASP A 410 -25.49 13.36 -6.36
CA ASP A 410 -26.66 13.83 -7.11
C ASP A 410 -26.45 13.69 -8.63
N TYR A 411 -25.20 13.80 -9.10
CA TYR A 411 -24.84 13.62 -10.51
C TYR A 411 -24.70 12.15 -10.93
N ASP A 412 -24.18 11.31 -10.03
CA ASP A 412 -23.93 9.89 -10.27
C ASP A 412 -23.98 9.05 -8.98
N ASN A 413 -25.11 8.43 -8.71
CA ASN A 413 -25.31 7.62 -7.49
C ASN A 413 -24.95 6.13 -7.65
N ARG A 414 -24.16 5.77 -8.67
CA ARG A 414 -23.74 4.37 -8.91
C ARG A 414 -22.61 3.92 -8.00
N HIS A 415 -21.81 4.87 -7.51
CA HIS A 415 -20.63 4.64 -6.69
C HIS A 415 -20.90 5.01 -5.24
N LEU A 416 -20.11 4.45 -4.33
CA LEU A 416 -20.03 4.95 -2.95
C LEU A 416 -19.00 6.07 -2.87
N TYR A 417 -19.23 7.04 -2.00
CA TYR A 417 -18.37 8.21 -1.86
C TYR A 417 -17.89 8.39 -0.43
N VAL A 418 -16.67 8.90 -0.29
CA VAL A 418 -16.10 9.32 0.99
C VAL A 418 -15.34 10.63 0.81
N GLN A 419 -15.36 11.47 1.85
CA GLN A 419 -14.67 12.76 1.90
C GLN A 419 -13.16 12.66 1.63
N GLY A 420 -12.57 11.48 1.78
CA GLY A 420 -11.17 11.19 1.57
C GLY A 420 -10.68 10.15 2.57
N CYS A 421 -9.44 9.74 2.42
CA CYS A 421 -8.83 8.72 3.26
C CYS A 421 -7.91 9.35 4.30
N ASN A 422 -8.06 8.95 5.57
CA ASN A 422 -7.33 9.51 6.72
C ASN A 422 -7.49 11.04 6.90
N ASN A 423 -8.62 11.59 6.42
CA ASN A 423 -8.98 12.99 6.63
C ASN A 423 -9.20 13.30 8.10
N PHE A 424 -8.88 14.53 8.50
CA PHE A 424 -9.01 14.99 9.87
C PHE A 424 -8.43 14.00 10.91
N GLN A 425 -7.28 13.37 10.60
CA GLN A 425 -6.72 12.23 11.34
C GLN A 425 -6.79 12.33 12.88
N TRP A 426 -6.60 13.52 13.45
CA TRP A 426 -6.61 13.79 14.90
C TRP A 426 -7.92 14.36 15.45
N ALA A 427 -8.88 14.66 14.58
CA ALA A 427 -10.25 15.08 14.87
C ALA A 427 -11.23 14.39 13.89
N PRO A 428 -11.20 13.04 13.80
CA PRO A 428 -11.89 12.31 12.75
C PRO A 428 -13.40 12.53 12.84
N CYS A 429 -14.07 12.56 11.70
CA CYS A 429 -15.51 12.71 11.61
C CYS A 429 -16.07 11.89 10.45
N ILE A 430 -17.39 11.72 10.46
CA ILE A 430 -18.16 11.19 9.33
C ILE A 430 -19.08 12.33 8.87
N LEU A 431 -19.01 12.69 7.60
CA LEU A 431 -19.90 13.67 6.98
C LEU A 431 -21.24 13.03 6.60
N GLU A 432 -22.27 13.84 6.40
CA GLU A 432 -23.61 13.35 6.04
C GLU A 432 -23.59 12.50 4.76
N GLU A 433 -22.75 12.90 3.80
CA GLU A 433 -22.61 12.25 2.51
C GLU A 433 -21.48 11.20 2.46
N ASP A 434 -20.88 10.81 3.59
CA ASP A 434 -19.94 9.69 3.63
C ASP A 434 -20.70 8.34 3.62
N ASP A 435 -20.39 7.46 2.67
CA ASP A 435 -20.95 6.10 2.62
C ASP A 435 -20.14 5.08 3.44
N PHE A 436 -18.88 5.42 3.76
CA PHE A 436 -17.97 4.61 4.57
C PHE A 436 -16.91 5.51 5.25
N PHE A 437 -16.18 4.94 6.21
CA PHE A 437 -15.09 5.62 6.91
C PHE A 437 -13.76 4.93 6.61
N SER A 438 -12.76 5.68 6.14
CA SER A 438 -11.40 5.20 5.89
C SER A 438 -10.40 6.01 6.72
N GLY A 439 -9.77 5.38 7.70
CA GLY A 439 -8.87 6.07 8.61
C GLY A 439 -8.07 5.12 9.50
N VAL A 440 -7.38 5.70 10.48
CA VAL A 440 -6.48 4.95 11.38
C VAL A 440 -6.89 5.03 12.85
N ARG A 441 -7.75 5.99 13.23
CA ARG A 441 -8.19 6.19 14.62
C ARG A 441 -9.57 6.85 14.69
N PHE A 442 -10.28 6.63 15.79
CA PHE A 442 -11.54 7.32 16.12
C PHE A 442 -11.33 8.46 17.12
N SER A 443 -10.21 8.43 17.85
CA SER A 443 -9.80 9.44 18.81
C SER A 443 -8.28 9.34 19.03
N GLY A 444 -7.74 10.08 20.01
CA GLY A 444 -6.31 10.02 20.32
C GLY A 444 -5.82 8.65 20.79
N ASP A 445 -6.69 7.85 21.41
CA ASP A 445 -6.39 6.56 22.03
C ASP A 445 -7.16 5.38 21.43
N ARG A 446 -8.27 5.61 20.70
CA ARG A 446 -8.99 4.56 19.95
C ARG A 446 -8.35 4.31 18.58
N LEU A 447 -7.25 3.57 18.60
CA LEU A 447 -6.45 3.18 17.44
C LEU A 447 -6.97 1.88 16.81
N PHE A 448 -7.02 1.80 15.47
CA PHE A 448 -7.44 0.57 14.77
C PHE A 448 -6.51 0.19 13.60
N ARG A 449 -5.20 0.41 13.80
CA ARG A 449 -4.11 -0.01 12.93
C ARG A 449 -2.98 -0.65 13.76
N GLY A 450 -2.20 -1.54 13.18
CA GLY A 450 -1.17 -2.33 13.88
C GLY A 450 0.11 -1.55 14.18
N SER A 451 0.44 -0.56 13.35
CA SER A 451 1.62 0.30 13.52
C SER A 451 1.34 1.78 13.29
N TYR A 452 2.11 2.66 13.93
CA TYR A 452 2.12 4.11 13.74
C TYR A 452 3.55 4.65 13.81
N ALA A 453 3.77 5.79 13.16
CA ALA A 453 5.02 6.53 13.29
C ALA A 453 5.25 6.96 14.75
N MET A 454 6.51 7.02 15.16
CA MET A 454 6.88 7.51 16.50
C MET A 454 6.38 8.95 16.75
N CYS A 455 6.39 9.78 15.71
CA CYS A 455 5.84 11.14 15.76
C CYS A 455 4.32 11.19 15.97
N ASP A 456 3.60 10.07 15.84
CA ASP A 456 2.13 10.00 15.98
C ASP A 456 1.66 9.16 17.17
N ALA A 457 2.54 8.92 18.13
CA ALA A 457 2.26 8.12 19.33
C ALA A 457 0.92 8.50 20.01
N PRO A 458 0.18 7.53 20.63
CA PRO A 458 0.62 6.17 20.94
C PRO A 458 0.82 5.25 19.72
N GLN A 459 1.76 4.32 19.84
CA GLN A 459 2.08 3.31 18.82
C GLN A 459 1.07 2.14 18.83
N GLY A 460 1.04 1.36 17.75
CA GLY A 460 0.06 0.29 17.55
C GLY A 460 0.42 -1.00 18.30
N HIS A 461 -0.49 -1.98 18.29
CA HIS A 461 -0.34 -3.21 19.08
C HIS A 461 0.81 -4.10 18.60
N VAL A 462 1.12 -4.11 17.30
CA VAL A 462 2.23 -4.89 16.74
C VAL A 462 3.59 -4.32 17.18
N GLN A 463 3.67 -3.01 17.43
CA GLN A 463 4.89 -2.36 17.92
C GLN A 463 5.09 -2.53 19.44
N THR A 464 4.00 -2.61 20.21
CA THR A 464 4.04 -2.39 21.66
C THR A 464 3.69 -3.62 22.52
N LYS A 465 2.98 -4.61 21.96
CA LYS A 465 2.57 -5.82 22.71
C LYS A 465 3.44 -7.01 22.34
N ALA A 466 3.67 -7.88 23.33
CA ALA A 466 4.28 -9.18 23.08
C ALA A 466 3.47 -9.97 22.02
N PRO A 467 4.14 -10.68 21.09
CA PRO A 467 3.45 -11.40 20.03
C PRO A 467 2.39 -12.34 20.59
N ASN A 468 1.18 -12.21 20.08
CA ASN A 468 0.00 -13.01 20.42
C ASN A 468 -0.90 -13.13 19.18
N THR A 469 -2.08 -13.74 19.33
CA THR A 469 -3.06 -13.85 18.23
C THR A 469 -4.49 -13.50 18.67
N ASP A 470 -4.66 -12.91 19.85
CA ASP A 470 -5.97 -12.67 20.49
C ASP A 470 -6.47 -11.22 20.39
N TYR A 471 -5.71 -10.34 19.74
CA TYR A 471 -6.12 -8.97 19.50
C TYR A 471 -7.14 -8.82 18.34
N ASN A 472 -8.06 -7.86 18.50
CA ASN A 472 -9.03 -7.42 17.49
C ASN A 472 -9.37 -5.93 17.71
N TYR A 473 -9.99 -5.29 16.72
CA TYR A 473 -10.35 -3.87 16.75
C TYR A 473 -11.80 -3.58 17.15
N ASP A 474 -12.58 -4.59 17.55
CA ASP A 474 -14.03 -4.43 17.71
C ASP A 474 -14.38 -3.37 18.77
N GLU A 475 -13.72 -3.41 19.93
CA GLU A 475 -13.90 -2.40 20.99
C GLU A 475 -13.38 -1.01 20.60
N MET A 476 -12.40 -0.93 19.71
CA MET A 476 -11.88 0.36 19.24
C MET A 476 -12.87 1.02 18.27
N ILE A 477 -13.54 0.21 17.44
CA ILE A 477 -14.51 0.66 16.45
C ILE A 477 -15.87 0.94 17.11
N ARG A 478 -16.43 0.00 17.88
CA ARG A 478 -17.70 0.14 18.60
C ARG A 478 -17.58 -0.38 20.04
N PRO A 479 -17.23 0.49 21.02
CA PRO A 479 -17.10 0.09 22.42
C PRO A 479 -18.41 -0.45 23.02
N ILE A 480 -18.34 -1.50 23.85
CA ILE A 480 -19.52 -2.13 24.50
C ILE A 480 -20.01 -1.35 25.74
N ALA A 481 -19.19 -0.49 26.35
CA ALA A 481 -19.54 0.27 27.56
C ALA A 481 -19.52 1.80 27.33
N LYS A 482 -20.49 2.52 27.93
CA LYS A 482 -20.54 3.99 28.02
C LYS A 482 -19.46 4.55 28.97
N GLU A 483 -18.22 4.08 28.93
CA GLU A 483 -17.15 4.89 29.50
C GLU A 483 -16.97 6.06 28.54
N LYS A 484 -17.36 7.26 29.01
CA LYS A 484 -16.96 8.49 28.37
C LYS A 484 -15.44 8.50 28.39
N ASN A 485 -14.82 8.14 27.28
CA ASN A 485 -13.42 8.48 27.06
C ASN A 485 -13.29 9.99 27.23
N VAL A 486 -12.20 10.39 27.87
CA VAL A 486 -11.85 11.78 28.04
C VAL A 486 -11.71 12.35 26.64
N ALA A 487 -12.62 13.26 26.23
CA ALA A 487 -12.48 13.99 24.99
C ALA A 487 -11.03 14.49 24.89
N GLY A 488 -10.37 14.25 23.76
CA GLY A 488 -8.99 14.66 23.58
C GLY A 488 -8.83 16.13 23.94
N GLN A 489 -7.77 16.49 24.68
CA GLN A 489 -7.51 17.89 25.04
C GLN A 489 -7.55 18.74 23.77
N GLY A 490 -8.54 19.64 23.70
CA GLY A 490 -8.68 20.58 22.60
C GLY A 490 -7.49 21.54 22.56
N GLY A 491 -7.17 22.05 21.37
CA GLY A 491 -6.08 22.99 21.18
C GLY A 491 -5.34 22.79 19.86
N VAL A 492 -4.28 23.58 19.67
CA VAL A 492 -3.39 23.47 18.50
C VAL A 492 -2.50 22.25 18.69
N LYS A 493 -2.52 21.33 17.72
CA LYS A 493 -1.63 20.16 17.67
C LYS A 493 -0.80 20.19 16.41
N GLN A 494 0.50 19.89 16.56
CA GLN A 494 1.36 19.56 15.44
C GLN A 494 1.19 18.08 15.07
N ILE A 495 0.94 17.84 13.79
CA ILE A 495 0.67 16.51 13.21
C ILE A 495 1.61 16.23 12.04
N GLN A 496 1.91 14.95 11.78
CA GLN A 496 2.53 14.56 10.52
C GLN A 496 1.54 14.81 9.37
N TYR A 497 2.06 15.38 8.28
CA TYR A 497 1.29 15.70 7.09
C TYR A 497 2.18 15.47 5.87
N GLY A 498 2.01 14.30 5.26
CA GLY A 498 2.93 13.77 4.26
C GLY A 498 4.36 13.68 4.74
N THR A 499 5.31 14.21 3.99
CA THR A 499 6.72 14.20 4.41
C THR A 499 7.06 15.33 5.39
N GLY A 500 6.07 16.05 5.91
CA GLY A 500 6.24 17.26 6.73
C GLY A 500 5.32 17.31 7.96
N VAL A 501 5.16 18.53 8.49
CA VAL A 501 4.40 18.81 9.72
C VAL A 501 3.37 19.92 9.46
N LYS A 502 2.20 19.83 10.09
CA LYS A 502 1.15 20.85 10.05
C LYS A 502 0.60 21.12 11.44
N GLU A 503 0.23 22.38 11.72
CA GLU A 503 -0.56 22.73 12.90
C GLU A 503 -2.06 22.68 12.57
N VAL A 504 -2.81 21.97 13.39
CA VAL A 504 -4.27 21.86 13.27
C VAL A 504 -4.93 22.19 14.60
N LEU A 505 -6.06 22.89 14.53
CA LEU A 505 -6.91 23.11 15.70
C LEU A 505 -7.81 21.89 15.87
N VAL A 506 -7.66 21.20 17.00
CA VAL A 506 -8.51 20.07 17.38
C VAL A 506 -9.56 20.59 18.36
N SER A 507 -10.83 20.48 18.00
CA SER A 507 -11.97 20.79 18.88
C SER A 507 -12.16 19.68 19.92
N GLU A 508 -12.72 20.02 21.08
CA GLU A 508 -13.26 19.06 22.04
C GLU A 508 -14.59 18.49 21.52
N GLU A 509 -14.59 17.82 20.36
CA GLU A 509 -15.76 17.10 19.88
C GLU A 509 -15.86 15.72 20.56
N ASP A 510 -17.08 15.32 20.92
CA ASP A 510 -17.36 13.98 21.45
C ASP A 510 -16.95 12.91 20.43
N GLU A 511 -16.25 11.87 20.89
CA GLU A 511 -15.90 10.73 20.04
C GLU A 511 -17.16 10.13 19.37
N PHE A 512 -17.08 9.80 18.08
CA PHE A 512 -18.20 9.20 17.36
C PHE A 512 -18.13 7.66 17.36
N ILE A 513 -19.30 7.04 17.16
CA ILE A 513 -19.44 5.62 16.83
C ILE A 513 -19.84 5.54 15.36
N PRO A 514 -19.03 4.90 14.49
CA PRO A 514 -19.33 4.84 13.08
C PRO A 514 -20.66 4.10 12.85
N LYS A 515 -21.49 4.64 11.94
CA LYS A 515 -22.72 3.99 11.43
C LYS A 515 -22.62 3.68 9.94
N VAL A 516 -21.39 3.51 9.48
CA VAL A 516 -21.00 3.16 8.12
C VAL A 516 -19.87 2.12 8.21
N PRO A 517 -19.56 1.39 7.12
CA PRO A 517 -18.46 0.42 7.13
C PRO A 517 -17.12 1.11 7.39
N VAL A 518 -16.22 0.43 8.09
CA VAL A 518 -14.91 0.97 8.46
C VAL A 518 -13.81 0.24 7.72
N ILE A 519 -12.93 1.00 7.08
CA ILE A 519 -11.70 0.55 6.44
C ILE A 519 -10.51 1.02 7.27
N SER A 520 -9.63 0.09 7.66
CA SER A 520 -8.34 0.44 8.25
C SER A 520 -7.38 0.88 7.14
N HIS A 521 -6.93 2.13 7.24
CA HIS A 521 -6.20 2.81 6.18
C HIS A 521 -4.67 2.66 6.33
N GLU A 522 -4.00 2.45 5.20
CA GLU A 522 -2.54 2.35 5.05
C GLU A 522 -1.88 1.52 6.15
N ILE A 523 -2.34 0.27 6.29
CA ILE A 523 -1.78 -0.71 7.22
C ILE A 523 -0.53 -1.38 6.61
N GLY A 524 0.29 -2.07 7.41
CA GLY A 524 1.41 -2.85 6.89
C GLY A 524 2.67 -2.04 6.64
N GLN A 525 3.03 -1.15 7.56
CA GLN A 525 4.15 -0.20 7.34
C GLN A 525 5.45 -0.73 7.96
N TYR A 526 5.82 -1.96 7.57
CA TYR A 526 6.95 -2.71 8.14
C TYR A 526 8.15 -2.72 7.20
N GLU A 527 9.13 -1.87 7.48
CA GLU A 527 10.28 -1.66 6.62
C GLU A 527 11.23 -2.88 6.56
N THR A 528 11.74 -3.15 5.36
CA THR A 528 12.78 -4.15 5.10
C THR A 528 14.11 -3.51 4.75
N PHE A 529 15.23 -4.13 5.12
CA PHE A 529 16.56 -3.65 4.70
C PHE A 529 16.68 -3.71 3.16
N PRO A 530 17.28 -2.72 2.46
CA PRO A 530 17.32 -2.70 1.00
C PRO A 530 17.90 -3.95 0.32
N ASP A 531 17.26 -4.44 -0.75
CA ASP A 531 17.83 -5.43 -1.66
C ASP A 531 18.58 -4.73 -2.80
N PHE A 532 19.91 -4.67 -2.69
CA PHE A 532 20.74 -3.99 -3.69
C PHE A 532 20.82 -4.73 -5.04
N ASN A 533 20.33 -5.98 -5.16
CA ASN A 533 20.22 -6.63 -6.46
C ASN A 533 19.14 -5.99 -7.34
N GLU A 534 18.22 -5.23 -6.74
CA GLU A 534 17.16 -4.54 -7.47
C GLU A 534 17.68 -3.39 -8.34
N ILE A 535 18.86 -2.82 -8.02
CA ILE A 535 19.47 -1.70 -8.77
C ILE A 535 19.52 -2.00 -10.28
N ASP A 536 19.86 -3.23 -10.66
CA ASP A 536 20.01 -3.64 -12.05
C ASP A 536 18.66 -3.72 -12.81
N LYS A 537 17.52 -3.73 -12.11
CA LYS A 537 16.18 -3.70 -12.72
C LYS A 537 15.78 -2.32 -13.25
N TYR A 538 16.38 -1.25 -12.72
CA TYR A 538 16.05 0.14 -13.07
C TYR A 538 16.68 0.58 -14.40
N THR A 539 16.36 -0.13 -15.49
CA THR A 539 16.94 0.11 -16.83
C THR A 539 16.24 1.21 -17.63
N GLY A 540 15.05 1.64 -17.19
CA GLY A 540 14.12 2.50 -17.91
C GLY A 540 14.44 4.00 -17.85
N VAL A 541 13.46 4.83 -17.51
CA VAL A 541 13.66 6.29 -17.33
C VAL A 541 14.10 6.66 -15.92
N LEU A 542 13.58 5.95 -14.91
CA LEU A 542 13.94 6.16 -13.51
C LEU A 542 15.16 5.31 -13.12
N ARG A 543 16.01 5.87 -12.24
CA ARG A 543 17.21 5.23 -11.69
C ARG A 543 17.14 5.19 -10.17
N ALA A 544 17.51 4.05 -9.59
CA ALA A 544 17.60 3.87 -8.14
C ALA A 544 18.92 4.44 -7.56
N ARG A 545 19.18 5.73 -7.77
CA ARG A 545 20.36 6.44 -7.23
C ARG A 545 20.38 6.48 -5.70
N ASN A 546 19.20 6.47 -5.08
CA ASN A 546 19.00 6.22 -3.66
C ASN A 546 19.64 4.88 -3.24
N PHE A 547 19.30 3.76 -3.90
CA PHE A 547 19.87 2.44 -3.58
C PHE A 547 21.38 2.40 -3.79
N GLU A 548 21.90 3.04 -4.85
CA GLU A 548 23.35 3.19 -5.05
C GLU A 548 24.03 3.90 -3.87
N THR A 549 23.39 4.95 -3.34
CA THR A 549 23.88 5.67 -2.17
C THR A 549 23.79 4.85 -0.89
N PHE A 550 22.68 4.13 -0.67
CA PHE A 550 22.50 3.25 0.48
C PHE A 550 23.53 2.12 0.48
N LYS A 551 23.80 1.55 -0.70
CA LYS A 551 24.85 0.55 -0.90
C LYS A 551 26.24 1.12 -0.57
N ALA A 552 26.58 2.29 -1.10
CA ALA A 552 27.86 2.95 -0.82
C ALA A 552 28.06 3.22 0.68
N ARG A 553 27.02 3.67 1.39
CA ARG A 553 27.07 3.86 2.86
C ARG A 553 27.33 2.55 3.60
N LEU A 554 26.75 1.44 3.16
CA LEU A 554 26.99 0.13 3.77
C LEU A 554 28.41 -0.39 3.48
N GLU A 555 28.93 -0.12 2.27
CA GLU A 555 30.32 -0.41 1.89
C GLU A 555 31.31 0.39 2.74
N GLU A 556 31.07 1.68 2.98
CA GLU A 556 31.87 2.54 3.88
C GLU A 556 31.93 2.00 5.31
N ARG A 557 30.89 1.28 5.75
CA ARG A 557 30.83 0.62 7.07
C ARG A 557 31.43 -0.79 7.09
N GLU A 558 31.91 -1.29 5.95
CA GLU A 558 32.43 -2.66 5.80
C GLU A 558 31.38 -3.72 6.21
N LEU A 559 30.13 -3.54 5.79
CA LEU A 559 29.01 -4.45 6.10
C LEU A 559 28.28 -4.96 4.84
N ILE A 560 28.82 -4.70 3.65
CA ILE A 560 28.18 -5.05 2.37
C ILE A 560 27.98 -6.56 2.19
N ASP A 561 28.85 -7.38 2.77
CA ASP A 561 28.75 -8.85 2.79
C ASP A 561 27.52 -9.34 3.55
N LYS A 562 26.97 -8.52 4.45
CA LYS A 562 25.76 -8.81 5.22
C LYS A 562 24.47 -8.33 4.57
N ALA A 563 24.53 -7.52 3.49
CA ALA A 563 23.34 -6.89 2.89
C ALA A 563 22.22 -7.89 2.60
N GLN A 564 22.53 -9.00 1.93
CA GLN A 564 21.53 -10.03 1.60
C GLN A 564 20.94 -10.71 2.84
N LEU A 565 21.75 -10.89 3.88
CA LEU A 565 21.31 -11.48 5.14
C LEU A 565 20.43 -10.51 5.92
N TYR A 566 20.78 -9.21 5.96
CA TYR A 566 19.95 -8.18 6.55
C TYR A 566 18.59 -8.09 5.86
N PHE A 567 18.58 -8.05 4.52
CA PHE A 567 17.34 -8.06 3.74
C PHE A 567 16.46 -9.27 4.07
N LYS A 568 17.03 -10.48 4.04
CA LYS A 568 16.27 -11.71 4.35
C LYS A 568 15.75 -11.74 5.78
N ALA A 569 16.59 -11.40 6.77
CA ALA A 569 16.22 -11.49 8.18
C ALA A 569 15.20 -10.42 8.58
N SER A 570 15.41 -9.16 8.16
CA SER A 570 14.40 -8.09 8.35
C SER A 570 13.10 -8.41 7.61
N GLY A 571 13.18 -8.91 6.38
CA GLY A 571 12.01 -9.33 5.60
C GLY A 571 11.20 -10.43 6.28
N LYS A 572 11.84 -11.43 6.90
CA LYS A 572 11.12 -12.47 7.66
C LYS A 572 10.35 -11.91 8.85
N LEU A 573 10.91 -10.93 9.55
CA LEU A 573 10.22 -10.25 10.64
C LEU A 573 9.09 -9.36 10.14
N ALA A 574 9.32 -8.57 9.08
CA ALA A 574 8.28 -7.76 8.44
C ALA A 574 7.08 -8.63 8.03
N ALA A 575 7.31 -9.81 7.43
CA ALA A 575 6.24 -10.75 7.08
C ALA A 575 5.48 -11.29 8.31
N GLN A 576 6.13 -11.44 9.47
CA GLN A 576 5.45 -11.79 10.73
C GLN A 576 4.61 -10.63 11.26
N CYS A 577 5.12 -9.39 11.19
CA CYS A 577 4.36 -8.20 11.55
C CYS A 577 3.12 -8.02 10.67
N TYR A 578 3.25 -8.20 9.36
CA TYR A 578 2.12 -8.24 8.42
C TYR A 578 1.10 -9.31 8.78
N LYS A 579 1.56 -10.52 9.14
CA LYS A 579 0.68 -11.60 9.54
C LYS A 579 -0.14 -11.22 10.79
N ASP A 580 0.49 -10.66 11.81
CA ASP A 580 -0.20 -10.21 13.03
C ASP A 580 -1.27 -9.15 12.71
N GLU A 581 -0.88 -8.11 11.95
CA GLU A 581 -1.79 -7.01 11.61
C GLU A 581 -2.98 -7.47 10.73
N LEU A 582 -2.71 -8.28 9.71
CA LEU A 582 -3.76 -8.74 8.79
C LEU A 582 -4.69 -9.75 9.47
N GLU A 583 -4.17 -10.69 10.25
CA GLU A 583 -5.04 -11.60 11.00
C GLU A 583 -5.87 -10.83 12.04
N THR A 584 -5.32 -9.80 12.68
CA THR A 584 -6.08 -8.88 13.55
C THR A 584 -7.25 -8.24 12.78
N ALA A 585 -6.99 -7.74 11.57
CA ALA A 585 -8.04 -7.19 10.71
C ALA A 585 -9.11 -8.23 10.36
N PHE A 586 -8.72 -9.46 9.98
CA PHE A 586 -9.65 -10.55 9.66
C PHE A 586 -10.41 -11.12 10.87
N ARG A 587 -9.88 -10.99 12.10
CA ARG A 587 -10.57 -11.36 13.35
C ARG A 587 -11.57 -10.31 13.81
N SER A 588 -11.46 -9.06 13.34
CA SER A 588 -12.30 -7.95 13.78
C SER A 588 -13.67 -7.98 13.10
N ARG A 589 -14.73 -8.26 13.85
CA ARG A 589 -16.12 -8.33 13.38
C ARG A 589 -16.66 -6.98 12.96
N GLU A 590 -16.19 -5.89 13.54
CA GLU A 590 -16.66 -4.52 13.26
C GLU A 590 -15.92 -3.87 12.09
N LEU A 591 -14.82 -4.47 11.61
CA LEU A 591 -14.06 -3.98 10.46
C LEU A 591 -14.67 -4.49 9.15
N ALA A 592 -14.69 -3.65 8.11
CA ALA A 592 -15.24 -3.98 6.79
C ALA A 592 -14.16 -4.19 5.71
N GLY A 593 -12.92 -3.80 6.01
CA GLY A 593 -11.79 -4.03 5.13
C GLY A 593 -10.53 -3.31 5.60
N PHE A 594 -9.48 -3.41 4.81
CA PHE A 594 -8.24 -2.68 4.98
C PHE A 594 -7.69 -2.19 3.65
N GLN A 595 -6.79 -1.22 3.70
CA GLN A 595 -5.94 -0.79 2.60
C GLN A 595 -4.49 -0.90 3.08
N LEU A 596 -3.70 -1.79 2.49
CA LEU A 596 -2.25 -1.82 2.73
C LEU A 596 -1.63 -0.50 2.29
N LEU A 597 -0.60 0.00 2.98
CA LEU A 597 0.21 1.11 2.49
C LEU A 597 0.73 0.76 1.10
N ASP A 598 1.25 -0.45 0.91
CA ASP A 598 1.23 -1.09 -0.39
C ASP A 598 1.57 -2.60 -0.25
N LEU A 599 1.21 -3.42 -1.24
CA LEU A 599 1.68 -4.78 -1.44
C LEU A 599 3.10 -4.80 -2.07
N GLN A 600 3.43 -3.79 -2.88
CA GLN A 600 4.74 -3.58 -3.51
C GLN A 600 5.53 -2.47 -2.83
N ASP A 601 6.84 -2.40 -3.00
CA ASP A 601 7.62 -1.28 -2.46
C ASP A 601 7.17 0.06 -3.07
N PHE A 602 7.06 1.08 -2.22
CA PHE A 602 6.64 2.42 -2.62
C PHE A 602 7.88 3.30 -2.82
N SER A 603 8.14 3.67 -4.07
CA SER A 603 9.39 4.32 -4.45
C SER A 603 9.50 5.80 -4.07
N GLY A 604 8.43 6.43 -3.57
CA GLY A 604 8.38 7.83 -3.21
C GLY A 604 8.51 8.10 -1.71
N GLN A 605 8.35 9.36 -1.28
CA GLN A 605 8.23 9.76 0.14
C GLN A 605 9.21 9.05 1.09
N GLY A 606 10.51 9.18 0.80
CA GLY A 606 11.57 8.58 1.61
C GLY A 606 12.05 7.21 1.13
N THR A 607 11.47 6.65 0.07
CA THR A 607 11.68 5.26 -0.39
C THR A 607 11.19 4.25 0.65
N ALA A 608 9.90 3.92 0.62
CA ALA A 608 9.29 3.00 1.59
C ALA A 608 9.45 1.54 1.15
N LEU A 609 10.35 0.82 1.81
CA LEU A 609 10.65 -0.60 1.52
C LEU A 609 9.76 -1.56 2.32
N VAL A 610 8.45 -1.27 2.31
CA VAL A 610 7.44 -1.96 3.11
C VAL A 610 6.80 -3.13 2.38
N GLY A 611 6.91 -3.20 1.05
CA GLY A 611 6.24 -4.20 0.23
C GLY A 611 6.82 -5.60 0.42
N VAL A 612 5.95 -6.60 0.30
CA VAL A 612 6.38 -8.01 0.13
C VAL A 612 6.75 -8.33 -1.31
N LEU A 613 6.32 -7.47 -2.24
CA LEU A 613 6.79 -7.39 -3.62
C LEU A 613 7.69 -6.17 -3.79
N ASP A 614 8.60 -6.20 -4.76
CA ASP A 614 9.39 -5.03 -5.12
C ASP A 614 8.58 -4.04 -5.98
N ALA A 615 9.17 -2.90 -6.34
CA ALA A 615 8.51 -1.86 -7.13
C ALA A 615 8.07 -2.31 -8.54
N PHE A 616 8.47 -3.50 -8.99
CA PHE A 616 8.11 -4.10 -10.28
C PHE A 616 7.04 -5.20 -10.15
N MET A 617 6.45 -5.37 -8.97
CA MET A 617 5.54 -6.46 -8.60
C MET A 617 6.19 -7.85 -8.60
N ASP A 618 7.52 -7.94 -8.57
CA ASP A 618 8.21 -9.22 -8.44
C ASP A 618 8.30 -9.65 -6.97
N ASN A 619 8.29 -10.97 -6.74
CA ASN A 619 8.44 -11.50 -5.38
C ASN A 619 9.89 -11.30 -4.87
N LYS A 620 10.02 -10.63 -3.72
CA LYS A 620 11.29 -10.34 -3.02
C LYS A 620 12.01 -11.57 -2.45
N GLY A 621 11.41 -12.76 -2.53
CA GLY A 621 11.91 -14.00 -1.92
C GLY A 621 11.68 -14.08 -0.41
N ILE A 622 10.93 -13.15 0.17
CA ILE A 622 10.61 -13.10 1.61
C ILE A 622 9.49 -14.09 1.96
N ILE A 623 8.40 -14.05 1.19
CA ILE A 623 7.20 -14.87 1.37
C ILE A 623 6.55 -15.16 0.00
N SER A 624 6.08 -16.40 -0.22
CA SER A 624 5.34 -16.76 -1.43
C SER A 624 3.88 -16.33 -1.35
N ALA A 625 3.21 -16.15 -2.50
CA ALA A 625 1.78 -15.85 -2.57
C ALA A 625 0.92 -16.87 -1.81
N ASP A 626 1.24 -18.17 -1.94
CA ASP A 626 0.53 -19.24 -1.21
C ASP A 626 0.66 -19.12 0.30
N LYS A 627 1.85 -18.73 0.80
CA LYS A 627 2.08 -18.54 2.24
C LYS A 627 1.44 -17.26 2.76
N TRP A 628 1.44 -16.20 1.96
CA TRP A 628 0.73 -14.96 2.26
C TRP A 628 -0.79 -15.19 2.35
N ARG A 629 -1.34 -15.97 1.42
CA ARG A 629 -2.77 -16.33 1.41
C ARG A 629 -3.23 -17.14 2.60
N GLU A 630 -2.33 -17.72 3.40
CA GLU A 630 -2.72 -18.36 4.66
C GLU A 630 -3.31 -17.36 5.67
N PHE A 631 -2.99 -16.06 5.55
CA PHE A 631 -3.51 -14.99 6.42
C PHE A 631 -4.11 -13.80 5.67
N CYS A 632 -4.06 -13.77 4.33
CA CYS A 632 -4.68 -12.73 3.51
C CYS A 632 -5.41 -13.33 2.31
N SER A 633 -6.70 -13.63 2.47
CA SER A 633 -7.52 -14.21 1.42
C SER A 633 -9.02 -13.96 1.69
N ASP A 634 -9.87 -14.38 0.77
CA ASP A 634 -11.33 -14.39 0.92
C ASP A 634 -11.84 -15.40 1.97
N CYS A 635 -10.99 -16.36 2.37
CA CYS A 635 -11.29 -17.37 3.37
C CYS A 635 -10.01 -17.71 4.17
N VAL A 636 -9.98 -17.40 5.47
CA VAL A 636 -8.78 -17.47 6.32
C VAL A 636 -9.09 -18.18 7.64
N LEU A 637 -8.27 -19.18 8.00
CA LEU A 637 -8.29 -19.82 9.32
C LEU A 637 -7.45 -19.01 10.29
N LEU A 638 -7.99 -18.73 11.48
CA LEU A 638 -7.38 -17.86 12.47
C LEU A 638 -7.28 -18.61 13.79
N GLY A 639 -6.06 -18.97 14.19
CA GLY A 639 -5.78 -19.42 15.55
C GLY A 639 -5.77 -18.22 16.50
N GLU A 640 -6.34 -18.41 17.69
CA GLU A 640 -6.41 -17.41 18.75
C GLU A 640 -5.85 -18.01 20.05
N PHE A 641 -4.75 -17.43 20.53
CA PHE A 641 -4.02 -17.83 21.74
C PHE A 641 -3.13 -16.67 22.23
N SER A 642 -2.82 -16.68 23.53
CA SER A 642 -2.28 -15.51 24.23
C SER A 642 -0.77 -15.27 24.12
N LYS A 643 0.02 -16.27 23.70
CA LYS A 643 1.48 -16.17 23.60
C LYS A 643 2.08 -17.25 22.70
N TYR A 644 3.27 -16.99 22.16
CA TYR A 644 4.02 -17.96 21.35
C TYR A 644 5.03 -18.81 22.14
N VAL A 645 5.34 -18.43 23.38
CA VAL A 645 6.31 -19.14 24.25
C VAL A 645 5.59 -19.82 25.41
N TRP A 646 5.73 -21.14 25.50
CA TRP A 646 5.02 -22.00 26.44
C TRP A 646 5.97 -22.85 27.26
N ASN A 647 5.54 -23.26 28.45
CA ASN A 647 6.28 -24.23 29.25
C ASN A 647 5.88 -25.67 28.87
N CYS A 648 6.81 -26.62 29.03
CA CYS A 648 6.49 -28.05 28.98
C CYS A 648 5.38 -28.39 29.99
N ASN A 649 4.46 -29.28 29.60
CA ASN A 649 3.28 -29.67 30.37
C ASN A 649 2.27 -28.54 30.65
N GLU A 650 2.48 -27.32 30.16
CA GLU A 650 1.48 -26.26 30.20
C GLU A 650 0.30 -26.64 29.28
N ILE A 651 -0.91 -26.21 29.66
CA ILE A 651 -2.10 -26.40 28.84
C ILE A 651 -2.13 -25.27 27.80
N PHE A 652 -1.83 -25.62 26.55
CA PHE A 652 -2.03 -24.74 25.40
C PHE A 652 -3.51 -24.66 25.09
N LYS A 653 -4.11 -23.47 25.19
CA LYS A 653 -5.50 -23.21 24.85
C LYS A 653 -5.56 -22.42 23.55
N CYS A 654 -6.40 -22.87 22.62
CA CYS A 654 -6.59 -22.16 21.36
C CYS A 654 -8.03 -22.25 20.89
N SER A 655 -8.56 -21.09 20.51
CA SER A 655 -9.81 -20.96 19.76
C SER A 655 -9.48 -20.82 18.28
N VAL A 656 -10.33 -21.37 17.41
CA VAL A 656 -10.17 -21.27 15.95
C VAL A 656 -11.37 -20.54 15.39
N LYS A 657 -11.08 -19.45 14.67
CA LYS A 657 -12.06 -18.72 13.87
C LYS A 657 -11.83 -18.98 12.38
N LEU A 658 -12.88 -18.81 11.60
CA LEU A 658 -12.84 -18.78 10.14
C LEU A 658 -13.44 -17.47 9.67
N SER A 659 -12.63 -16.62 9.05
CA SER A 659 -13.10 -15.48 8.28
C SER A 659 -13.45 -15.99 6.88
N ASN A 660 -14.72 -15.94 6.48
CA ASN A 660 -15.21 -16.54 5.25
C ASN A 660 -16.10 -15.58 4.44
N TYR A 661 -15.65 -15.20 3.25
CA TYR A 661 -16.42 -14.37 2.30
C TYR A 661 -16.74 -15.11 0.99
N ARG A 662 -16.58 -16.44 0.97
CA ARG A 662 -17.00 -17.31 -0.13
C ARG A 662 -18.44 -17.76 0.03
N ASP A 663 -19.08 -18.03 -1.10
CA ASP A 663 -20.36 -18.75 -1.15
C ASP A 663 -20.16 -20.23 -0.81
N ILE A 664 -20.35 -20.60 0.46
CA ILE A 664 -20.19 -22.00 0.89
C ILE A 664 -21.54 -22.73 0.83
N ILE A 665 -21.58 -23.81 0.04
CA ILE A 665 -22.68 -24.77 0.01
C ILE A 665 -22.37 -25.89 1.01
N ASN A 666 -23.19 -25.98 2.06
CA ASN A 666 -23.15 -26.96 3.15
C ASN A 666 -22.85 -28.40 2.67
N LYS A 667 -21.59 -28.80 2.73
CA LYS A 667 -21.12 -30.20 2.69
C LYS A 667 -20.38 -30.51 3.98
N ASP A 668 -20.22 -31.79 4.28
CA ASP A 668 -19.41 -32.28 5.41
C ASP A 668 -17.97 -31.79 5.22
N MET A 669 -17.60 -30.76 5.99
CA MET A 669 -16.26 -30.19 6.01
C MET A 669 -15.57 -30.61 7.30
N CYS A 670 -14.25 -30.73 7.26
CA CYS A 670 -13.46 -31.13 8.42
C CYS A 670 -12.32 -30.13 8.63
N LEU A 671 -12.26 -29.54 9.83
CA LEU A 671 -11.08 -28.85 10.33
C LEU A 671 -10.11 -29.90 10.86
N LYS A 672 -8.92 -29.95 10.27
CA LYS A 672 -7.80 -30.74 10.76
C LYS A 672 -6.84 -29.84 11.51
N ILE A 673 -6.55 -30.20 12.75
CA ILE A 673 -5.65 -29.51 13.67
C ILE A 673 -4.48 -30.46 13.95
N GLU A 674 -3.26 -30.00 13.72
CA GLU A 674 -2.05 -30.80 13.92
C GLU A 674 -1.04 -29.96 14.70
N LEU A 675 -0.40 -30.54 15.72
CA LEU A 675 0.79 -30.00 16.34
C LEU A 675 1.96 -30.88 15.90
N LEU A 676 2.93 -30.26 15.23
CA LEU A 676 4.12 -30.92 14.70
C LEU A 676 5.35 -30.42 15.44
N ASP A 677 6.22 -31.30 15.90
CA ASP A 677 7.56 -30.91 16.36
C ASP A 677 8.59 -31.07 15.21
N SER A 678 9.88 -30.97 15.51
CA SER A 678 10.93 -31.16 14.50
C SER A 678 11.02 -32.57 13.91
N LYS A 679 10.34 -33.56 14.51
CA LYS A 679 10.46 -34.99 14.16
C LYS A 679 9.16 -35.54 13.56
N GLU A 680 8.02 -35.25 14.16
CA GLU A 680 6.73 -35.86 13.80
C GLU A 680 5.50 -35.05 14.24
N CYS A 681 4.32 -35.54 13.87
CA CYS A 681 3.06 -35.02 14.41
C CYS A 681 2.82 -35.62 15.79
N ILE A 682 2.94 -34.79 16.83
CA ILE A 682 2.84 -35.18 18.24
C ILE A 682 1.42 -35.13 18.79
N TRP A 683 0.52 -34.38 18.13
CA TRP A 683 -0.89 -34.31 18.48
C TRP A 683 -1.71 -33.94 17.25
N ASN A 684 -2.90 -34.51 17.09
CA ASN A 684 -3.84 -34.11 16.06
C ASN A 684 -5.29 -34.28 16.51
N LYS A 685 -6.19 -33.54 15.86
CA LYS A 685 -7.63 -33.62 16.07
C LYS A 685 -8.35 -33.22 14.79
N GLU A 686 -9.46 -33.89 14.53
CA GLU A 686 -10.38 -33.57 13.45
C GLU A 686 -11.72 -33.13 14.04
N ILE A 687 -12.27 -32.04 13.51
CA ILE A 687 -13.53 -31.44 13.95
C ILE A 687 -14.41 -31.24 12.73
N GLU A 688 -15.60 -31.85 12.76
CA GLU A 688 -16.61 -31.68 11.73
C GLU A 688 -17.19 -30.26 11.79
N LEU A 689 -17.18 -29.56 10.65
CA LEU A 689 -17.72 -28.22 10.52
C LEU A 689 -19.12 -28.28 9.90
N ARG A 690 -20.09 -27.67 10.57
CA ARG A 690 -21.48 -27.59 10.09
C ARG A 690 -21.92 -26.14 10.06
N ARG A 691 -22.54 -25.73 8.94
CA ARG A 691 -23.19 -24.42 8.77
C ARG A 691 -22.22 -23.24 8.96
N LEU A 692 -21.36 -23.03 7.97
CA LEU A 692 -20.53 -21.82 7.89
C LEU A 692 -21.34 -20.67 7.29
N LEU A 693 -21.25 -19.50 7.91
CA LEU A 693 -21.86 -18.26 7.42
C LEU A 693 -20.81 -17.43 6.67
N VAL A 694 -21.29 -16.48 5.88
CA VAL A 694 -20.45 -15.37 5.40
C VAL A 694 -20.08 -14.50 6.61
N GLY A 695 -18.84 -14.01 6.65
CA GLY A 695 -18.25 -13.29 7.77
C GLY A 695 -17.41 -14.19 8.69
N ILE A 696 -17.29 -13.79 9.96
CA ILE A 696 -16.41 -14.43 10.95
C ILE A 696 -17.18 -15.49 11.74
N ASN A 697 -16.70 -16.73 11.70
CA ASN A 697 -17.29 -17.89 12.36
C ASN A 697 -16.36 -18.39 13.47
N ASP A 698 -16.88 -18.64 14.68
CA ASP A 698 -16.17 -19.41 15.70
C ASP A 698 -16.38 -20.90 15.42
N ILE A 699 -15.31 -21.64 15.12
CA ILE A 699 -15.44 -23.01 14.57
C ILE A 699 -14.89 -24.12 15.46
N ALA A 700 -13.98 -23.82 16.39
CA ALA A 700 -13.49 -24.81 17.34
C ALA A 700 -12.81 -24.17 18.56
N ASP A 701 -12.85 -24.88 19.68
CA ASP A 701 -11.98 -24.67 20.83
C ASP A 701 -11.26 -25.98 21.14
N PHE A 702 -9.99 -25.91 21.50
CA PHE A 702 -9.23 -27.08 21.93
C PHE A 702 -8.15 -26.72 22.95
N GLU A 703 -7.78 -27.73 23.72
CA GLU A 703 -6.69 -27.68 24.69
C GLU A 703 -5.73 -28.83 24.41
N ILE A 704 -4.43 -28.55 24.49
CA ILE A 704 -3.37 -29.54 24.35
C ILE A 704 -2.49 -29.46 25.60
N GLN A 705 -2.28 -30.59 26.28
CA GLN A 705 -1.20 -30.67 27.25
C GLN A 705 0.12 -30.78 26.48
N LEU A 706 0.93 -29.73 26.52
CA LEU A 706 2.17 -29.69 25.74
C LEU A 706 3.15 -30.77 26.23
N PRO A 707 3.84 -31.46 25.30
CA PRO A 707 4.75 -32.52 25.67
C PRO A 707 5.92 -31.98 26.49
N TYR A 708 6.57 -32.91 27.20
CA TYR A 708 7.83 -32.63 27.87
C TYR A 708 9.01 -32.85 26.93
N TYR A 709 9.92 -31.88 26.88
CA TYR A 709 11.23 -31.98 26.24
C TYR A 709 12.34 -31.79 27.27
N SER A 710 13.54 -32.29 26.95
CA SER A 710 14.73 -32.05 27.77
C SER A 710 15.43 -30.72 27.48
N THR A 711 15.16 -30.13 26.32
CA THR A 711 15.67 -28.85 25.83
C THR A 711 14.52 -28.08 25.18
N PRO A 712 14.62 -26.76 25.00
CA PRO A 712 13.60 -26.01 24.26
C PRO A 712 13.40 -26.60 22.87
N GLU A 713 12.16 -26.57 22.37
CA GLU A 713 11.78 -27.15 21.09
C GLU A 713 10.82 -26.23 20.36
N LYS A 714 10.96 -26.12 19.04
CA LYS A 714 9.98 -25.45 18.17
C LYS A 714 8.90 -26.45 17.76
N ALA A 715 7.65 -26.05 17.87
CA ALA A 715 6.52 -26.81 17.35
C ALA A 715 5.65 -25.93 16.44
N THR A 716 5.04 -26.51 15.42
CA THR A 716 4.14 -25.83 14.48
C THR A 716 2.72 -26.31 14.71
N LEU A 717 1.83 -25.41 15.13
CA LEU A 717 0.39 -25.62 15.07
C LEU A 717 -0.07 -25.41 13.63
N LYS A 718 -0.63 -26.42 12.98
CA LYS A 718 -1.18 -26.35 11.63
C LYS A 718 -2.70 -26.54 11.68
N LEU A 719 -3.41 -25.60 11.06
CA LEU A 719 -4.86 -25.62 10.86
C LEU A 719 -5.12 -25.82 9.37
N SER A 720 -6.05 -26.71 9.00
CA SER A 720 -6.42 -26.88 7.58
C SER A 720 -7.85 -27.36 7.38
N VAL A 721 -8.46 -26.91 6.29
CA VAL A 721 -9.76 -27.41 5.81
C VAL A 721 -9.61 -27.78 4.33
N GLY A 722 -9.39 -29.07 4.07
CA GLY A 722 -9.06 -29.57 2.73
C GLY A 722 -10.14 -29.26 1.68
N ALA A 723 -11.42 -29.33 2.05
CA ALA A 723 -12.54 -29.03 1.15
C ALA A 723 -12.58 -27.57 0.67
N LEU A 724 -11.98 -26.65 1.41
CA LEU A 724 -11.89 -25.22 1.07
C LEU A 724 -10.50 -24.85 0.49
N ASN A 725 -9.56 -25.80 0.45
CA ASN A 725 -8.17 -25.57 0.07
C ASN A 725 -7.53 -24.40 0.86
N ILE A 726 -7.73 -24.39 2.17
CA ILE A 726 -7.16 -23.38 3.08
C ILE A 726 -6.36 -24.05 4.21
N SER A 727 -5.29 -23.37 4.62
CA SER A 727 -4.50 -23.71 5.79
C SER A 727 -3.88 -22.47 6.40
N ASN A 728 -3.54 -22.54 7.68
CA ASN A 728 -2.71 -21.56 8.37
C ASN A 728 -1.83 -22.29 9.39
N HIS A 729 -0.70 -21.68 9.77
CA HIS A 729 0.21 -22.27 10.74
C HIS A 729 0.84 -21.26 11.70
N TYR A 730 1.20 -21.71 12.89
CA TYR A 730 1.82 -20.90 13.94
C TYR A 730 2.99 -21.67 14.54
N ASP A 731 4.19 -21.10 14.45
CA ASP A 731 5.38 -21.65 15.10
C ASP A 731 5.42 -21.17 16.55
N ILE A 732 5.20 -22.10 17.49
CA ILE A 732 5.29 -21.88 18.93
C ILE A 732 6.56 -22.51 19.50
N TRP A 733 6.98 -22.03 20.66
CA TRP A 733 8.16 -22.53 21.36
C TRP A 733 7.77 -23.16 22.69
N ILE A 734 8.27 -24.36 22.95
CA ILE A 734 7.96 -25.14 24.15
C ILE A 734 9.24 -25.31 24.97
N TYR A 735 9.28 -24.71 26.15
CA TYR A 735 10.46 -24.63 27.01
C TYR A 735 10.31 -25.52 28.25
N PRO A 736 11.28 -26.39 28.55
CA PRO A 736 11.31 -27.09 29.82
C PRO A 736 11.74 -26.17 30.96
N GLN A 737 11.66 -26.68 32.20
CA GLN A 737 12.34 -26.02 33.31
C GLN A 737 13.85 -25.97 33.04
N VAL A 738 14.44 -24.81 33.32
CA VAL A 738 15.86 -24.55 33.10
C VAL A 738 16.67 -25.40 34.10
N PRO A 739 17.68 -26.17 33.67
CA PRO A 739 18.54 -26.91 34.59
C PRO A 739 19.28 -25.99 35.56
N GLU A 740 19.69 -26.52 36.71
CA GLU A 740 20.55 -25.77 37.64
C GLU A 740 21.87 -25.39 36.97
N ILE A 741 22.23 -24.11 37.08
CA ILE A 741 23.47 -23.58 36.55
C ILE A 741 24.55 -23.76 37.63
N ASN A 742 25.48 -24.68 37.39
CA ASN A 742 26.64 -24.85 38.27
C ASN A 742 27.73 -23.84 37.87
N THR A 743 27.72 -22.65 38.48
CA THR A 743 28.79 -21.66 38.29
C THR A 743 30.04 -22.15 39.02
N ARG A 744 31.06 -22.60 38.27
CA ARG A 744 32.39 -22.89 38.83
C ARG A 744 33.06 -21.59 39.30
N ALA A 745 34.07 -21.69 40.16
CA ALA A 745 34.84 -20.52 40.65
C ALA A 745 35.56 -19.71 39.54
N ASP A 746 35.57 -20.23 38.30
CA ASP A 746 36.34 -19.71 37.17
C ASP A 746 35.53 -18.79 36.24
N ILE A 747 34.22 -18.61 36.47
CA ILE A 747 33.36 -17.66 35.74
C ILE A 747 33.00 -16.46 36.62
N ILE A 748 33.09 -15.25 36.05
CA ILE A 748 32.50 -14.03 36.61
C ILE A 748 31.26 -13.69 35.78
N ILE A 749 30.14 -13.45 36.45
CA ILE A 749 28.93 -12.93 35.84
C ILE A 749 28.68 -11.59 36.51
N THR A 750 28.76 -10.50 35.75
CA THR A 750 28.72 -9.15 36.32
C THR A 750 28.03 -8.15 35.41
N ASP A 751 27.47 -7.10 36.01
CA ASP A 751 26.98 -5.90 35.34
C ASP A 751 27.79 -4.65 35.72
N ASP A 752 28.98 -4.83 36.28
CA ASP A 752 29.91 -3.75 36.66
C ASP A 752 31.19 -3.84 35.82
N ILE A 753 31.39 -2.84 34.94
CA ILE A 753 32.58 -2.77 34.10
C ILE A 753 33.89 -2.68 34.90
N SER A 754 33.85 -2.17 36.14
CA SER A 754 35.04 -2.10 37.01
C SER A 754 35.50 -3.50 37.40
N GLU A 755 34.56 -4.40 37.72
CA GLU A 755 34.86 -5.80 38.02
C GLU A 755 35.43 -6.55 36.80
N VAL A 756 34.94 -6.21 35.60
CA VAL A 756 35.50 -6.72 34.35
C VAL A 756 36.96 -6.26 34.20
N VAL A 757 37.21 -4.96 34.34
CA VAL A 757 38.54 -4.35 34.19
C VAL A 757 39.54 -4.91 35.20
N ASP A 758 39.14 -5.02 36.47
CA ASP A 758 39.97 -5.56 37.55
C ASP A 758 40.31 -7.05 37.35
N SER A 759 39.58 -7.73 36.46
CA SER A 759 39.74 -9.17 36.18
C SER A 759 40.56 -9.51 34.93
N ILE A 760 40.95 -8.52 34.11
CA ILE A 760 41.60 -8.71 32.78
C ILE A 760 42.92 -9.50 32.84
N SER A 761 43.62 -9.53 33.98
CA SER A 761 44.88 -10.27 34.12
C SER A 761 44.74 -11.59 34.93
N ASN A 762 43.53 -11.96 35.34
CA ASN A 762 43.28 -13.14 36.18
C ASN A 762 42.97 -14.42 35.39
N LYS A 763 43.01 -14.38 34.05
CA LYS A 763 42.64 -15.49 33.13
C LYS A 763 41.26 -16.07 33.40
N LYS A 764 40.35 -15.24 33.92
CA LYS A 764 38.97 -15.64 34.20
C LYS A 764 38.13 -15.51 32.94
N LYS A 765 37.04 -16.26 32.91
CA LYS A 765 36.03 -16.13 31.85
C LYS A 765 34.90 -15.25 32.36
N ILE A 766 34.42 -14.32 31.55
CA ILE A 766 33.47 -13.30 31.99
C ILE A 766 32.21 -13.34 31.13
N LEU A 767 31.05 -13.37 31.76
CA LEU A 767 29.77 -12.99 31.17
C LEU A 767 29.43 -11.58 31.67
N TYR A 768 29.43 -10.62 30.75
CA TYR A 768 29.20 -9.22 31.07
C TYR A 768 27.84 -8.75 30.55
N TYR A 769 27.05 -8.14 31.44
CA TYR A 769 25.78 -7.47 31.14
C TYR A 769 25.94 -5.96 31.33
N PRO A 770 26.27 -5.18 30.29
CA PRO A 770 26.47 -3.74 30.42
C PRO A 770 25.23 -3.04 31.01
N LYS A 771 25.43 -2.20 32.03
CA LYS A 771 24.37 -1.33 32.55
C LYS A 771 23.99 -0.27 31.54
N ASN A 772 22.73 0.17 31.57
CA ASN A 772 22.25 1.24 30.69
C ASN A 772 23.00 2.56 30.93
N GLU A 773 23.36 2.87 32.18
CA GLU A 773 24.12 4.07 32.54
C GLU A 773 25.58 4.01 32.06
N GLU A 774 26.11 2.79 31.87
CA GLU A 774 27.49 2.54 31.44
C GLU A 774 27.58 2.41 29.91
N ASN A 775 26.55 1.86 29.26
CA ASN A 775 26.45 1.66 27.82
C ASN A 775 25.85 2.88 27.10
N ILE A 776 26.52 4.03 27.23
CA ILE A 776 26.05 5.32 26.69
C ILE A 776 26.10 5.33 25.16
N ASN A 777 27.09 4.66 24.56
CA ASN A 777 27.21 4.51 23.11
C ASN A 777 26.38 3.32 22.58
N SER A 778 25.05 3.41 22.73
CA SER A 778 24.13 2.31 22.42
C SER A 778 22.79 2.75 21.84
N ILE A 779 22.13 1.82 21.14
CA ILE A 779 20.77 1.98 20.63
C ILE A 779 19.82 1.07 21.40
N GLU A 780 18.61 1.53 21.71
CA GLU A 780 17.59 0.70 22.37
C GLU A 780 17.17 -0.48 21.48
N GLY A 781 16.92 -1.65 22.07
CA GLY A 781 16.35 -2.76 21.33
C GLY A 781 14.85 -2.59 21.09
N THR A 782 14.39 -2.80 19.86
CA THR A 782 12.96 -2.81 19.51
C THR A 782 12.65 -4.04 18.66
N TYR A 783 11.62 -4.79 19.04
CA TYR A 783 11.30 -6.05 18.36
C TYR A 783 10.68 -5.84 16.98
N CYS A 784 9.71 -4.93 16.84
CA CYS A 784 9.10 -4.64 15.55
C CYS A 784 10.12 -3.99 14.59
N THR A 785 9.99 -4.24 13.29
CA THR A 785 10.76 -3.50 12.29
C THR A 785 10.40 -2.02 12.30
N ASP A 786 11.29 -1.19 11.77
CA ASP A 786 11.03 0.25 11.69
C ASP A 786 9.81 0.58 10.83
N PHE A 787 9.21 1.73 11.13
CA PHE A 787 8.01 2.22 10.47
C PHE A 787 8.39 2.95 9.18
N TRP A 788 7.98 2.39 8.03
CA TRP A 788 8.04 3.01 6.69
C TRP A 788 9.42 3.39 6.16
N CYS A 789 10.10 4.36 6.78
CA CYS A 789 11.39 4.92 6.37
C CYS A 789 12.01 5.72 7.53
N TYR A 790 13.09 5.18 8.11
CA TYR A 790 13.77 5.81 9.23
C TYR A 790 14.19 7.29 8.99
N PRO A 791 14.93 7.65 7.92
CA PRO A 791 15.42 9.03 7.74
C PRO A 791 14.30 10.08 7.69
N MET A 792 13.20 9.74 7.01
CA MET A 792 12.06 10.64 6.89
C MET A 792 11.39 10.86 8.25
N PHE A 793 11.05 9.78 8.96
CA PHE A 793 10.35 9.89 10.23
C PHE A 793 11.24 10.40 11.37
N ARG A 794 12.57 10.21 11.29
CA ARG A 794 13.53 10.93 12.14
C ARG A 794 13.39 12.44 11.95
N SER A 795 13.48 12.92 10.71
CA SER A 795 13.41 14.35 10.41
C SER A 795 12.07 14.96 10.85
N ILE A 796 10.97 14.23 10.68
CA ILE A 796 9.63 14.67 11.12
C ILE A 796 9.57 14.74 12.66
N SER A 797 10.00 13.68 13.36
CA SER A 797 10.06 13.68 14.84
C SER A 797 10.90 14.84 15.39
N GLU A 798 12.08 15.09 14.82
CA GLU A 798 12.95 16.20 15.19
C GLU A 798 12.25 17.55 14.99
N GLY A 799 11.60 17.74 13.84
CA GLY A 799 10.84 18.96 13.53
C GLY A 799 9.68 19.21 14.48
N MET A 800 9.07 18.15 15.02
CA MET A 800 7.95 18.22 15.97
C MET A 800 8.41 18.25 17.45
N GLY A 801 9.71 18.15 17.73
CA GLY A 801 10.23 18.01 19.09
C GLY A 801 9.76 16.72 19.80
N LYS A 802 9.48 15.67 19.04
CA LYS A 802 9.04 14.35 19.55
C LYS A 802 10.21 13.36 19.60
N SER A 803 10.01 12.25 20.30
CA SER A 803 10.97 11.16 20.32
C SER A 803 11.30 10.68 18.90
N ILE A 804 12.58 10.47 18.64
CA ILE A 804 13.07 9.95 17.37
C ILE A 804 12.78 8.44 17.30
N PRO A 805 12.35 7.89 16.16
CA PRO A 805 12.23 6.45 15.98
C PRO A 805 13.55 5.73 16.27
N VAL A 806 13.48 4.50 16.78
CA VAL A 806 14.68 3.72 17.07
C VAL A 806 15.38 3.31 15.77
N GLY A 807 14.65 2.94 14.71
CA GLY A 807 15.23 2.67 13.40
C GLY A 807 15.89 1.30 13.25
N THR A 808 15.50 0.30 14.05
CA THR A 808 16.05 -1.07 13.97
C THR A 808 15.07 -2.00 13.24
N MET A 809 15.59 -3.02 12.56
CA MET A 809 14.81 -3.89 11.66
C MET A 809 14.91 -5.38 12.02
N GLY A 810 15.06 -5.69 13.30
CA GLY A 810 15.13 -7.06 13.80
C GLY A 810 16.54 -7.62 13.88
N LEU A 811 16.64 -8.92 14.20
CA LEU A 811 17.89 -9.60 14.47
C LEU A 811 18.43 -10.32 13.22
N LEU A 812 19.75 -10.28 13.05
CA LEU A 812 20.54 -11.25 12.29
C LEU A 812 21.29 -12.14 13.28
N ILE A 813 21.05 -13.45 13.19
CA ILE A 813 21.50 -14.41 14.20
C ILE A 813 22.38 -15.48 13.54
N ASP A 814 23.60 -15.67 14.05
CA ASP A 814 24.39 -16.87 13.76
C ASP A 814 23.84 -18.05 14.56
N ASN A 815 22.73 -18.62 14.10
CA ASN A 815 21.99 -19.66 14.81
C ASN A 815 22.72 -21.02 14.85
N ASN A 816 23.87 -21.14 14.20
CA ASN A 816 24.76 -22.32 14.31
C ASN A 816 25.90 -22.12 15.31
N ASN A 817 26.03 -20.91 15.88
CA ASN A 817 27.09 -20.61 16.84
C ASN A 817 26.94 -21.46 18.12
N PRO A 818 28.03 -22.04 18.67
CA PRO A 818 27.99 -22.82 19.90
C PRO A 818 27.39 -22.07 21.10
N THR A 819 27.46 -20.73 21.11
CA THR A 819 26.82 -19.84 22.10
C THR A 819 25.32 -20.09 22.24
N LEU A 820 24.64 -20.45 21.15
CA LEU A 820 23.18 -20.63 21.09
C LEU A 820 22.76 -22.11 21.10
N LYS A 821 23.68 -23.04 21.38
CA LYS A 821 23.44 -24.50 21.35
C LYS A 821 22.22 -24.95 22.16
N TYR A 822 21.95 -24.32 23.30
CA TYR A 822 20.81 -24.65 24.16
C TYR A 822 19.64 -23.65 24.04
N PHE A 823 19.72 -22.75 23.07
CA PHE A 823 18.69 -21.76 22.74
C PHE A 823 18.36 -21.86 21.24
N PRO A 824 17.57 -22.86 20.83
CA PRO A 824 17.21 -23.03 19.42
C PRO A 824 16.53 -21.77 18.90
N CYS A 825 16.97 -21.33 17.72
CA CYS A 825 16.51 -20.10 17.11
C CYS A 825 16.70 -20.16 15.58
N GLU A 826 15.99 -19.26 14.91
CA GLU A 826 16.20 -19.02 13.50
C GLU A 826 17.31 -17.98 13.29
N PHE A 827 17.77 -17.80 12.05
CA PHE A 827 18.74 -16.76 11.71
C PHE A 827 18.17 -15.32 11.79
N TYR A 828 16.89 -15.18 12.17
CA TYR A 828 16.12 -13.94 12.22
C TYR A 828 15.26 -13.84 13.50
N SER A 829 14.71 -12.65 13.78
CA SER A 829 13.82 -12.42 14.92
C SER A 829 12.62 -13.37 14.94
N THR A 830 12.36 -13.95 16.10
CA THR A 830 11.21 -14.84 16.36
C THR A 830 10.66 -14.56 17.77
N PRO A 831 9.40 -14.90 18.08
CA PRO A 831 8.72 -14.40 19.29
C PRO A 831 9.43 -14.64 20.63
N GLN A 832 10.23 -15.70 20.75
CA GLN A 832 11.02 -16.01 21.94
C GLN A 832 12.10 -14.97 22.26
N TRP A 833 12.44 -14.10 21.30
CA TRP A 833 13.37 -12.97 21.49
C TRP A 833 12.70 -11.71 22.05
N TRP A 834 11.37 -11.62 22.13
CA TRP A 834 10.65 -10.41 22.51
C TRP A 834 11.17 -9.80 23.82
N ASP A 835 11.12 -10.54 24.93
CA ASP A 835 11.55 -10.00 26.23
C ASP A 835 13.04 -9.62 26.24
N ILE A 836 13.88 -10.41 25.54
CA ILE A 836 15.33 -10.19 25.48
C ILE A 836 15.61 -8.88 24.75
N VAL A 837 14.98 -8.67 23.59
CA VAL A 837 15.16 -7.48 22.74
C VAL A 837 14.57 -6.24 23.40
N MET A 838 13.33 -6.30 23.88
CA MET A 838 12.64 -5.15 24.48
C MET A 838 13.26 -4.68 25.80
N ASN A 839 14.16 -5.49 26.40
CA ASN A 839 14.93 -5.10 27.59
C ASN A 839 16.43 -4.91 27.30
N SER A 840 16.84 -4.73 26.03
CA SER A 840 18.24 -4.60 25.64
C SER A 840 18.65 -3.18 25.26
N ARG A 841 19.95 -2.88 25.40
CA ARG A 841 20.59 -1.69 24.81
C ARG A 841 21.82 -2.09 24.01
N LEU A 842 21.74 -2.00 22.71
CA LEU A 842 22.68 -2.60 21.78
C LEU A 842 23.94 -1.76 21.65
N SER A 843 25.09 -2.37 21.92
CA SER A 843 26.38 -1.69 21.81
C SER A 843 26.71 -1.39 20.35
N ILE A 844 27.20 -0.19 20.07
CA ILE A 844 27.67 0.20 18.74
C ILE A 844 29.12 -0.29 18.57
N LEU A 845 29.34 -1.27 17.69
CA LEU A 845 30.63 -1.96 17.51
C LEU A 845 31.39 -1.50 16.25
N ASP A 846 31.13 -0.29 15.79
CA ASP A 846 31.70 0.26 14.55
C ASP A 846 33.22 0.32 14.60
N ASP A 847 33.77 0.85 15.70
CA ASP A 847 35.20 1.10 15.87
C ASP A 847 36.00 -0.17 16.15
N VAL A 848 35.44 -1.08 16.96
CA VAL A 848 36.11 -2.33 17.36
C VAL A 848 36.01 -3.43 16.31
N LYS A 849 35.02 -3.33 15.40
CA LYS A 849 34.77 -4.28 14.31
C LYS A 849 34.71 -5.74 14.79
N VAL A 850 34.01 -5.95 15.89
CA VAL A 850 33.67 -7.28 16.42
C VAL A 850 32.41 -7.75 15.71
N ASN A 851 32.44 -8.95 15.13
CA ASN A 851 31.24 -9.54 14.53
C ASN A 851 30.31 -10.06 15.64
N PRO A 852 29.09 -9.53 15.77
CA PRO A 852 28.17 -10.06 16.76
C PRO A 852 27.67 -11.44 16.35
N ILE A 853 27.47 -12.29 17.35
CA ILE A 853 26.82 -13.59 17.24
C ILE A 853 25.31 -13.39 17.07
N VAL A 854 24.77 -12.45 17.85
CA VAL A 854 23.40 -11.93 17.69
C VAL A 854 23.52 -10.43 17.45
N GLN A 855 23.17 -10.03 16.24
CA GLN A 855 23.25 -8.65 15.78
C GLN A 855 21.84 -8.11 15.59
N MET A 856 21.58 -6.87 16.00
CA MET A 856 20.40 -6.16 15.50
C MET A 856 20.76 -5.43 14.20
N ILE A 857 19.85 -5.49 13.25
CA ILE A 857 19.95 -4.82 11.97
C ILE A 857 19.58 -3.35 12.19
N ASP A 858 20.52 -2.47 11.88
CA ASP A 858 20.31 -1.03 11.88
C ASP A 858 19.73 -0.54 10.53
N ASN A 859 19.19 0.68 10.49
CA ASN A 859 18.72 1.29 9.24
C ASN A 859 19.85 1.64 8.28
N PHE A 860 19.47 1.83 7.01
CA PHE A 860 20.38 2.11 5.90
C PHE A 860 21.01 3.51 5.92
N GLU A 861 20.56 4.44 6.78
CA GLU A 861 21.18 5.76 6.96
C GLU A 861 22.40 5.66 7.88
N ARG A 862 22.26 4.98 9.03
CA ARG A 862 23.32 4.88 10.04
C ARG A 862 24.28 3.72 9.81
N ASN A 863 23.72 2.54 9.49
CA ASN A 863 24.43 1.27 9.29
C ASN A 863 25.37 0.88 10.46
N HIS A 864 24.95 1.10 11.71
CA HIS A 864 25.75 0.67 12.85
C HIS A 864 25.84 -0.86 12.96
N ARG A 865 26.99 -1.36 13.40
CA ARG A 865 27.19 -2.75 13.81
C ARG A 865 26.66 -2.93 15.23
N LEU A 866 25.37 -3.18 15.40
CA LEU A 866 24.70 -3.25 16.71
C LEU A 866 24.82 -4.64 17.36
N GLY A 867 25.60 -4.76 18.42
CA GLY A 867 25.80 -6.01 19.15
C GLY A 867 24.77 -6.26 20.24
N LEU A 868 24.00 -7.34 20.12
CA LEU A 868 23.21 -7.90 21.23
C LEU A 868 24.04 -8.94 22.01
N ILE A 869 24.68 -9.86 21.29
CA ILE A 869 25.59 -10.85 21.86
C ILE A 869 26.85 -10.90 21.01
N TYR A 870 28.01 -10.75 21.64
CA TYR A 870 29.31 -10.81 20.99
C TYR A 870 30.39 -11.21 21.98
N GLU A 871 31.51 -11.70 21.47
CA GLU A 871 32.64 -12.14 22.28
C GLU A 871 33.92 -11.43 21.87
N ILE A 872 34.78 -11.20 22.85
CA ILE A 872 36.09 -10.55 22.69
C ILE A 872 37.08 -11.15 23.68
N SER A 873 38.36 -11.01 23.37
CA SER A 873 39.45 -11.31 24.31
C SER A 873 40.25 -10.03 24.61
N ILE A 874 40.57 -9.78 25.87
CA ILE A 874 41.43 -8.68 26.31
C ILE A 874 42.58 -9.29 27.07
N GLU A 875 43.80 -9.12 26.56
CA GLU A 875 45.00 -9.81 27.05
C GLU A 875 44.80 -11.35 27.06
N ASP A 876 44.62 -11.95 28.24
CA ASP A 876 44.38 -13.39 28.45
C ASP A 876 42.97 -13.64 29.05
N THR A 877 42.07 -12.66 29.02
CA THR A 877 40.71 -12.73 29.58
C THR A 877 39.67 -12.72 28.49
N ASP A 878 38.87 -13.79 28.44
CA ASP A 878 37.81 -14.00 27.46
C ASP A 878 36.47 -13.51 28.02
N ILE A 879 35.80 -12.64 27.26
CA ILE A 879 34.58 -11.95 27.68
C ILE A 879 33.49 -12.21 26.65
N LEU A 880 32.38 -12.75 27.12
CA LEU A 880 31.11 -12.81 26.39
C LEU A 880 30.24 -11.67 26.89
N VAL A 881 29.82 -10.79 25.98
CA VAL A 881 28.93 -9.67 26.30
C VAL A 881 27.52 -10.00 25.83
N CYS A 882 26.54 -9.77 26.71
CA CYS A 882 25.12 -9.81 26.38
C CYS A 882 24.50 -8.47 26.81
N THR A 883 23.98 -7.71 25.86
CA THR A 883 23.46 -6.37 26.15
C THR A 883 21.99 -6.35 26.59
N SER A 884 21.41 -7.54 26.79
CA SER A 884 20.17 -7.75 27.53
C SER A 884 20.49 -8.25 28.94
N PRO A 885 19.98 -7.62 30.01
CA PRO A 885 20.23 -8.00 31.38
C PRO A 885 19.35 -9.20 31.76
N LEU A 886 19.74 -10.40 31.32
CA LEU A 886 18.93 -11.62 31.48
C LEU A 886 18.57 -11.94 32.94
N ASP A 887 19.40 -11.48 33.88
CA ASP A 887 19.20 -11.63 35.34
C ASP A 887 18.09 -10.72 35.88
N LYS A 888 17.68 -9.68 35.14
CA LYS A 888 16.62 -8.74 35.54
C LYS A 888 15.26 -9.10 34.94
N ILE A 889 15.22 -10.06 34.01
CA ILE A 889 13.99 -10.52 33.32
C ILE A 889 13.68 -12.00 33.63
N GLU A 890 13.83 -12.40 34.90
CA GLU A 890 13.72 -13.80 35.35
C GLU A 890 12.35 -14.45 35.08
N ASN A 891 11.29 -13.66 34.89
CA ASN A 891 9.97 -14.17 34.54
C ASN A 891 9.90 -14.71 33.10
N SER A 892 10.86 -14.35 32.24
CA SER A 892 10.94 -14.85 30.87
C SER A 892 11.69 -16.18 30.82
N ILE A 893 10.98 -17.27 30.49
CA ILE A 893 11.60 -18.59 30.36
C ILE A 893 12.65 -18.63 29.24
N SER A 894 12.42 -17.88 28.16
CA SER A 894 13.37 -17.72 27.05
C SER A 894 14.66 -17.06 27.52
N ALA A 895 14.58 -15.95 28.27
CA ALA A 895 15.76 -15.27 28.80
C ALA A 895 16.59 -16.17 29.73
N ARG A 896 15.92 -16.96 30.58
CA ARG A 896 16.59 -17.92 31.46
C ARG A 896 17.31 -19.03 30.68
N TRP A 897 16.71 -19.54 29.61
CA TRP A 897 17.35 -20.52 28.73
C TRP A 897 18.49 -19.93 27.90
N LEU A 898 18.37 -18.67 27.46
CA LEU A 898 19.48 -17.97 26.82
C LEU A 898 20.65 -17.86 27.80
N LYS A 899 20.42 -17.39 29.03
CA LYS A 899 21.43 -17.34 30.09
C LYS A 899 22.10 -18.70 30.31
N TYR A 900 21.29 -19.77 30.39
CA TYR A 900 21.81 -21.13 30.49
C TYR A 900 22.74 -21.47 29.32
N SER A 901 22.32 -21.18 28.08
CA SER A 901 23.15 -21.41 26.88
C SER A 901 24.46 -20.64 26.93
N LEU A 902 24.44 -19.35 27.29
CA LEU A 902 25.63 -18.51 27.39
C LEU A 902 26.62 -19.06 28.43
N ILE A 903 26.14 -19.45 29.60
CA ILE A 903 27.01 -19.98 30.67
C ILE A 903 27.58 -21.35 30.29
N GLN A 904 26.78 -22.23 29.68
CA GLN A 904 27.27 -23.52 29.20
C GLN A 904 28.35 -23.34 28.12
N TYR A 905 28.16 -22.38 27.21
CA TYR A 905 29.16 -22.05 26.20
C TYR A 905 30.46 -21.55 26.84
N ILE A 906 30.40 -20.60 27.78
CA ILE A 906 31.58 -20.09 28.49
C ILE A 906 32.34 -21.23 29.20
N LEU A 907 31.62 -22.15 29.84
CA LEU A 907 32.22 -23.29 30.53
C LEU A 907 32.77 -24.38 29.58
N SER A 908 32.43 -24.32 28.30
CA SER A 908 32.85 -25.28 27.28
C SER A 908 34.27 -24.99 26.74
N PRO A 909 34.90 -25.97 26.05
CA PRO A 909 36.14 -25.74 25.29
C PRO A 909 35.92 -24.96 23.99
N ASP A 910 34.67 -24.68 23.61
CA ASP A 910 34.32 -23.95 22.39
C ASP A 910 34.39 -22.43 22.60
N PHE A 911 34.34 -21.94 23.84
CA PHE A 911 34.52 -20.52 24.14
C PHE A 911 35.97 -20.09 23.95
N LYS A 912 36.24 -19.53 22.77
CA LYS A 912 37.55 -19.06 22.31
C LYS A 912 37.35 -17.82 21.43
N PRO A 913 37.12 -16.64 22.03
CA PRO A 913 36.92 -15.42 21.28
C PRO A 913 38.10 -15.15 20.33
N GLU A 914 37.80 -15.03 19.04
CA GLU A 914 38.85 -14.83 18.02
C GLU A 914 39.35 -13.38 17.97
N LYS A 915 38.49 -12.43 18.35
CA LYS A 915 38.78 -10.99 18.26
C LYS A 915 39.40 -10.49 19.56
N SER A 916 40.70 -10.16 19.49
CA SER A 916 41.40 -9.48 20.58
C SER A 916 41.26 -7.96 20.47
N VAL A 917 40.94 -7.28 21.57
CA VAL A 917 40.86 -5.82 21.68
C VAL A 917 41.65 -5.33 22.89
N ASP A 918 42.21 -4.12 22.83
CA ASP A 918 42.84 -3.51 24.00
C ASP A 918 41.78 -2.93 24.97
N ILE A 919 42.19 -2.68 26.21
CA ILE A 919 41.30 -2.20 27.27
C ILE A 919 40.65 -0.85 26.96
N ASN A 920 41.31 0.04 26.22
CA ASN A 920 40.73 1.34 25.88
C ASN A 920 39.68 1.17 24.79
N SER A 921 39.95 0.34 23.78
CA SER A 921 38.98 -0.05 22.76
C SER A 921 37.75 -0.75 23.36
N PHE A 922 37.93 -1.59 24.38
CA PHE A 922 36.80 -2.19 25.11
C PHE A 922 35.96 -1.13 25.84
N LYS A 923 36.62 -0.22 26.56
CA LYS A 923 35.93 0.86 27.28
C LYS A 923 35.18 1.80 26.34
N SER A 924 35.72 2.08 25.15
CA SER A 924 35.06 2.96 24.17
C SER A 924 33.78 2.37 23.57
N ILE A 925 33.56 1.05 23.71
CA ILE A 925 32.26 0.45 23.33
C ILE A 925 31.13 1.03 24.20
N PHE A 926 31.41 1.31 25.48
CA PHE A 926 30.39 1.70 26.45
C PHE A 926 30.39 3.21 26.72
N PHE A 927 31.56 3.84 26.77
CA PHE A 927 31.71 5.25 27.08
C PHE A 927 31.95 6.12 25.84
N ASN A 928 31.32 7.31 25.79
CA ASN A 928 31.69 8.34 24.81
C ASN A 928 33.14 8.79 25.03
N GLN A 929 33.97 8.75 24.00
CA GLN A 929 35.25 9.46 24.02
C GLN A 929 34.95 10.96 24.16
N LYS A 930 35.40 11.57 25.26
CA LYS A 930 35.41 13.03 25.41
C LYS A 930 36.52 13.64 24.57
#